data_AF-A0A7I8DC60-F1
#
_entry.id   AF-A0A7I8DC60-F1
#
_cell.length_a   1.000
_cell.length_b   1.000
_cell.length_c   1.000
_cell.angle_alpha   90.00
_cell.angle_beta   90.00
_cell.angle_gamma   90.00
#
_symmetry.space_group_name_H-M   'P 1'
#
loop_
_entity.id
_entity.type
_entity.pdbx_description
1 polymer ?
#
loop_
_entity_poly.entity_id
_entity_poly.type
_entity_poly.pdbx_seq_one_letter_code
_entity_poly.pdbx_strand_id
1 'polypeptide(L)'
;MKKSTKLLAVLSATAIATPVAVVAPAASSVFAAGAGTITAVTVPTISTEATTDQALGKIKVSVAAGSLKAGNVVTVKLPSGVKLPDNSVAPQSVQSGGSSASVGGKTYKNFVSVPTIINNAGDKNGFVGTNDPTGTPDQNISPNAASNISPYTGIFSVKQLGDDRLQITVRQDLLYGGNTGADASLNGKAVSSVQPFDAVFYVELYGVDVTGASGGPLDVVFDASPNSGFPNGKVTAAKISNSGTVSVAVADTQSSNDKFQVKIDLAEDVAGAFRNGDTVKFKLPSGYKWSSTGNKASVLYGDSGVVDGTIIDPNTNKVTANALTIVPNDQELRVSYNETAAGTRSQATQIELVLNFYVDDSNTAKYGDITATVSGQSDTDVSNIVVGRYGDYNATVTAATPTNVISGQDEQDIADITIQEGIPGALVSGRTVELTLPEGARWQPEFKADTDGLSSTDPASASTDATTTSENGLHLTFTGYKGTNYRTAKFTVTGDSSNSKDPGKVTIKNQQIAVDPTFTGDVKVEVGGSASVTGEVVVAKAAGSIKASSSATPKVNIGAAGQTAGDFTITEQIAGGFSKDSKHDNNQVILDLPDGVAFDGKPTIQVTSGDLTIDNIQTAADNGTSDNRVTFEVTGESTTPSTIKVSNIKLKVDRTVAEGPITLKVKGQPVAYTSKYSDWTNDTTAAKADIATVATPAASDQRGNAVFKIGATSYTVNGSEQTMDAAPYIKNDRTYLPIRYVAQALGVSSSNILWSDADRSVTIFQNNRVVKMTIDSNVMYVNGVAVTIDAAPEINNGRTMLPIRAVGQALGADIQWDATAQTVTVK
;
A
#
# COMPACT_ATOMS: atom_id res chain seq x y z
N MET A 1 29.16 44.64 -22.04
CA MET A 1 30.48 43.96 -22.02
C MET A 1 30.45 42.97 -20.87
N LYS A 2 30.65 41.64 -20.96
CA LYS A 2 30.94 40.63 -21.99
C LYS A 2 30.22 39.32 -21.54
N LYS A 3 29.31 38.77 -22.36
CA LYS A 3 29.29 37.42 -23.00
C LYS A 3 29.24 36.19 -22.07
N SER A 4 28.07 35.52 -21.94
CA SER A 4 27.54 34.36 -22.73
C SER A 4 28.02 33.01 -22.16
N THR A 5 27.21 31.96 -21.90
CA THR A 5 26.39 31.18 -22.85
C THR A 5 25.68 30.00 -22.13
N LYS A 6 24.42 29.67 -22.50
CA LYS A 6 23.67 28.38 -22.36
C LYS A 6 23.30 27.89 -20.94
N LEU A 7 22.16 27.26 -20.64
CA LEU A 7 21.09 26.63 -21.43
C LEU A 7 19.79 26.60 -20.59
N LEU A 8 18.64 26.63 -21.26
CA LEU A 8 17.29 26.70 -20.70
C LEU A 8 16.61 25.32 -20.71
N ALA A 9 15.70 25.11 -19.75
CA ALA A 9 14.53 24.22 -19.73
C ALA A 9 14.68 22.76 -19.24
N VAL A 10 13.96 22.44 -18.16
CA VAL A 10 13.30 21.15 -17.94
C VAL A 10 11.87 21.43 -17.46
N LEU A 11 10.90 21.26 -18.36
CA LEU A 11 9.48 21.15 -18.05
C LEU A 11 9.09 19.71 -18.38
N SER A 12 8.40 19.08 -17.44
CA SER A 12 7.88 17.72 -17.42
C SER A 12 7.01 17.37 -18.64
N ALA A 13 7.31 16.23 -19.28
CA ALA A 13 6.40 15.57 -20.22
C ALA A 13 6.30 14.08 -19.86
N THR A 14 5.11 13.68 -19.45
CA THR A 14 4.64 12.30 -19.30
C THR A 14 4.68 11.61 -20.67
N ALA A 15 5.51 10.58 -20.85
CA ALA A 15 5.56 9.78 -22.06
C ALA A 15 4.90 8.42 -21.83
N ILE A 16 3.74 8.24 -22.47
CA ILE A 16 3.11 6.94 -22.71
C ILE A 16 4.03 6.18 -23.69
N ALA A 17 4.57 5.04 -23.26
CA ALA A 17 5.37 4.17 -24.12
C ALA A 17 4.46 3.41 -25.10
N THR A 18 4.35 3.91 -26.33
CA THR A 18 3.96 3.11 -27.49
C THR A 18 5.19 2.36 -28.02
N PRO A 19 5.06 1.09 -28.46
CA PRO A 19 6.18 0.33 -28.98
C PRO A 19 6.64 0.90 -30.33
N VAL A 20 7.92 1.25 -30.42
CA VAL A 20 8.60 1.59 -31.67
C VAL A 20 8.67 0.34 -32.53
N ALA A 21 7.97 0.38 -33.66
CA ALA A 21 8.11 -0.60 -34.73
C ALA A 21 9.55 -0.55 -35.26
N VAL A 22 10.32 -1.60 -34.99
CA VAL A 22 11.57 -1.87 -35.70
C VAL A 22 11.20 -2.17 -37.14
N VAL A 23 11.65 -1.29 -38.05
CA VAL A 23 11.54 -1.47 -39.49
C VAL A 23 12.30 -2.74 -39.87
N ALA A 24 11.57 -3.78 -40.26
CA ALA A 24 12.13 -4.96 -40.87
C ALA A 24 12.86 -4.59 -42.17
N PRO A 25 14.09 -5.12 -42.43
CA PRO A 25 14.66 -5.01 -43.75
C PRO A 25 13.78 -5.78 -44.75
N ALA A 26 13.55 -5.15 -45.90
CA ALA A 26 12.65 -5.57 -46.95
C ALA A 26 12.90 -7.02 -47.40
N ALA A 27 11.80 -7.76 -47.57
CA ALA A 27 11.78 -9.09 -48.15
C ALA A 27 12.33 -9.09 -49.58
N SER A 28 13.21 -10.05 -49.87
CA SER A 28 13.53 -10.48 -51.23
C SER A 28 14.07 -11.91 -51.21
N SER A 29 13.18 -12.89 -51.14
CA SER A 29 13.16 -14.07 -52.01
C SER A 29 11.98 -14.96 -51.59
N VAL A 30 11.03 -15.12 -52.50
CA VAL A 30 9.82 -15.91 -52.36
C VAL A 30 10.20 -17.39 -52.20
N PHE A 31 9.94 -17.98 -51.03
CA PHE A 31 9.83 -19.43 -50.88
C PHE A 31 8.35 -19.77 -50.68
N ALA A 32 7.75 -20.40 -51.68
CA ALA A 32 6.41 -20.96 -51.56
C ALA A 32 6.42 -22.12 -50.54
N ALA A 33 5.40 -22.15 -49.68
CA ALA A 33 5.26 -23.10 -48.59
C ALA A 33 4.98 -24.53 -49.10
N GLY A 34 5.84 -25.49 -48.76
CA GLY A 34 5.41 -26.87 -48.53
C GLY A 34 4.71 -26.92 -47.16
N ALA A 35 3.53 -27.54 -47.07
CA ALA A 35 2.62 -27.50 -45.91
C ALA A 35 3.12 -28.25 -44.66
N GLY A 36 4.34 -27.96 -44.19
CA GLY A 36 4.99 -28.60 -43.04
C GLY A 36 5.63 -27.60 -42.07
N THR A 37 6.09 -28.08 -40.91
CA THR A 37 6.75 -27.28 -39.87
C THR A 37 8.11 -27.87 -39.50
N ILE A 38 9.04 -26.99 -39.09
CA ILE A 38 10.37 -27.35 -38.57
C ILE A 38 10.49 -26.73 -37.18
N THR A 39 10.76 -27.56 -36.18
CA THR A 39 10.86 -27.12 -34.78
C THR A 39 12.00 -27.84 -34.07
N ALA A 40 12.72 -27.16 -33.19
CA ALA A 40 13.67 -27.80 -32.30
C ALA A 40 12.91 -28.42 -31.12
N VAL A 41 13.17 -29.69 -30.83
CA VAL A 41 12.63 -30.38 -29.65
C VAL A 41 13.34 -29.90 -28.38
N THR A 42 14.63 -29.63 -28.49
CA THR A 42 15.51 -29.08 -27.45
C THR A 42 16.49 -28.08 -28.09
N VAL A 43 16.98 -27.10 -27.33
CA VAL A 43 18.01 -26.13 -27.79
C VAL A 43 19.16 -26.12 -26.78
N PRO A 44 20.14 -27.04 -26.90
CA PRO A 44 21.27 -27.09 -25.99
C PRO A 44 22.22 -25.90 -26.16
N THR A 45 22.94 -25.53 -25.09
CA THR A 45 24.12 -24.67 -25.19
C THR A 45 25.33 -25.55 -25.53
N ILE A 46 26.08 -25.16 -26.56
CA ILE A 46 27.31 -25.80 -27.02
C ILE A 46 28.42 -24.75 -27.05
N SER A 47 29.69 -25.16 -27.06
CA SER A 47 30.82 -24.25 -26.85
C SER A 47 31.93 -24.44 -27.85
N THR A 48 32.49 -23.33 -28.33
CA THR A 48 33.65 -23.30 -29.25
C THR A 48 34.91 -23.93 -28.64
N GLU A 49 34.96 -24.08 -27.33
CA GLU A 49 36.13 -24.56 -26.58
C GLU A 49 35.97 -25.97 -25.99
N ALA A 50 34.87 -26.68 -26.32
CA ALA A 50 34.66 -28.02 -25.81
C ALA A 50 35.65 -29.04 -26.40
N THR A 51 36.12 -29.96 -25.56
CA THR A 51 37.11 -30.99 -25.92
C THR A 51 36.46 -32.33 -26.33
N THR A 52 35.13 -32.40 -26.32
CA THR A 52 34.31 -33.59 -26.64
C THR A 52 33.30 -33.30 -27.74
N ASP A 53 32.86 -34.34 -28.47
CA ASP A 53 31.80 -34.25 -29.49
C ASP A 53 30.53 -33.57 -28.92
N GLN A 54 30.04 -32.52 -29.59
CA GLN A 54 28.83 -31.80 -29.20
C GLN A 54 27.64 -32.15 -30.11
N ALA A 55 26.44 -32.19 -29.53
CA ALA A 55 25.21 -32.49 -30.25
C ALA A 55 24.33 -31.25 -30.38
N LEU A 56 23.72 -31.08 -31.55
CA LEU A 56 22.63 -30.12 -31.70
C LEU A 56 21.35 -30.69 -31.12
N GLY A 57 20.42 -29.80 -30.80
CA GLY A 57 19.06 -30.15 -30.46
C GLY A 57 18.39 -30.96 -31.55
N LYS A 58 17.55 -31.92 -31.16
CA LYS A 58 16.81 -32.77 -32.09
C LYS A 58 15.81 -31.93 -32.88
N ILE A 59 15.89 -31.94 -34.20
CA ILE A 59 15.01 -31.12 -35.05
C ILE A 59 13.84 -31.97 -35.54
N LYS A 60 12.63 -31.63 -35.13
CA LYS A 60 11.38 -32.24 -35.60
C LYS A 60 10.94 -31.59 -36.91
N VAL A 61 10.71 -32.40 -37.93
CA VAL A 61 10.11 -32.00 -39.19
C VAL A 61 8.76 -32.67 -39.33
N SER A 62 7.70 -31.87 -39.45
CA SER A 62 6.35 -32.35 -39.74
C SER A 62 6.01 -31.96 -41.17
N VAL A 63 5.46 -32.88 -41.95
CA VAL A 63 5.04 -32.64 -43.33
C VAL A 63 3.60 -33.11 -43.53
N ALA A 64 2.82 -32.38 -44.33
CA ALA A 64 1.46 -32.77 -44.63
C ALA A 64 1.40 -34.18 -45.26
N ALA A 65 0.35 -34.93 -44.94
CA ALA A 65 0.11 -36.26 -45.49
C ALA A 65 0.22 -36.27 -47.04
N GLY A 66 1.03 -37.17 -47.60
CA GLY A 66 1.19 -37.34 -49.05
C GLY A 66 1.96 -36.21 -49.77
N SER A 67 2.54 -35.25 -49.03
CA SER A 67 3.33 -34.16 -49.62
C SER A 67 4.70 -34.60 -50.13
N LEU A 68 5.34 -35.56 -49.46
CA LEU A 68 6.65 -36.10 -49.84
C LEU A 68 6.52 -37.21 -50.89
N LYS A 69 7.26 -37.07 -51.99
CA LYS A 69 7.35 -38.03 -53.10
C LYS A 69 8.79 -38.46 -53.37
N ALA A 70 8.99 -39.62 -54.00
CA ALA A 70 10.30 -40.06 -54.47
C ALA A 70 10.98 -38.96 -55.29
N GLY A 71 12.27 -38.74 -55.03
CA GLY A 71 13.05 -37.68 -55.65
C GLY A 71 12.87 -36.29 -55.02
N ASN A 72 11.99 -36.11 -54.03
CA ASN A 72 11.97 -34.88 -53.23
C ASN A 72 13.27 -34.73 -52.44
N VAL A 73 13.81 -33.51 -52.41
CA VAL A 73 15.09 -33.19 -51.79
C VAL A 73 14.95 -32.00 -50.86
N VAL A 74 15.60 -32.08 -49.70
CA VAL A 74 15.87 -30.92 -48.83
C VAL A 74 17.34 -30.91 -48.45
N THR A 75 17.94 -29.73 -48.48
CA THR A 75 19.31 -29.51 -48.02
C THR A 75 19.26 -28.80 -46.66
N VAL A 76 19.77 -29.47 -45.64
CA VAL A 76 19.99 -28.91 -44.31
C VAL A 76 21.36 -28.23 -44.31
N LYS A 77 21.40 -26.93 -44.08
CA LYS A 77 22.62 -26.10 -44.11
C LYS A 77 22.96 -25.60 -42.71
N LEU A 78 24.21 -25.76 -42.31
CA LEU A 78 24.78 -25.17 -41.11
C LEU A 78 25.23 -23.72 -41.37
N PRO A 79 25.25 -22.86 -40.33
CA PRO A 79 25.75 -21.50 -40.46
C PRO A 79 27.28 -21.48 -40.59
N SER A 80 27.83 -20.34 -41.01
CA SER A 80 29.28 -20.17 -41.16
C SER A 80 30.03 -20.47 -39.86
N GLY A 81 31.15 -21.18 -39.95
CA GLY A 81 32.00 -21.53 -38.82
C GLY A 81 31.57 -22.79 -38.06
N VAL A 82 30.45 -23.40 -38.43
CA VAL A 82 29.94 -24.66 -37.89
C VAL A 82 30.12 -25.77 -38.92
N LYS A 83 30.76 -26.88 -38.53
CA LYS A 83 31.08 -28.00 -39.40
C LYS A 83 30.51 -29.32 -38.90
N LEU A 84 29.95 -30.10 -39.82
CA LEU A 84 29.68 -31.51 -39.64
C LEU A 84 31.01 -32.27 -39.53
N PRO A 85 31.07 -33.32 -38.70
CA PRO A 85 32.26 -34.13 -38.56
C PRO A 85 32.63 -34.81 -39.89
N ASP A 86 33.93 -35.00 -40.13
CA ASP A 86 34.41 -35.85 -41.23
C ASP A 86 34.11 -37.31 -40.88
N ASN A 87 33.20 -37.92 -41.64
CA ASN A 87 32.58 -39.17 -41.23
C ASN A 87 33.32 -40.39 -41.82
N SER A 88 33.81 -41.29 -40.96
CA SER A 88 34.33 -42.61 -41.37
C SER A 88 33.22 -43.55 -41.88
N VAL A 89 31.95 -43.21 -41.62
CA VAL A 89 30.75 -43.94 -42.06
C VAL A 89 29.69 -42.95 -42.54
N ALA A 90 29.22 -43.10 -43.79
CA ALA A 90 28.27 -42.17 -44.40
C ALA A 90 26.96 -42.05 -43.59
N PRO A 91 26.37 -40.84 -43.44
CA PRO A 91 25.08 -40.61 -42.78
C PRO A 91 23.97 -41.55 -43.28
N GLN A 92 23.03 -41.95 -42.42
CA GLN A 92 21.97 -42.90 -42.77
C GLN A 92 20.59 -42.47 -42.25
N SER A 93 19.55 -43.08 -42.82
CA SER A 93 18.22 -43.13 -42.22
C SER A 93 18.11 -44.34 -41.30
N VAL A 94 17.51 -44.16 -40.12
CA VAL A 94 17.46 -45.18 -39.06
C VAL A 94 16.08 -45.26 -38.40
N GLN A 95 15.72 -46.46 -37.91
CA GLN A 95 14.48 -46.69 -37.18
C GLN A 95 14.73 -46.60 -35.65
N SER A 96 13.97 -45.72 -35.00
CA SER A 96 13.92 -45.46 -33.54
C SER A 96 15.14 -44.80 -32.88
N GLY A 97 14.84 -44.06 -31.79
CA GLY A 97 15.65 -42.95 -31.27
C GLY A 97 16.36 -43.19 -29.94
N GLY A 98 17.67 -43.38 -30.04
CA GLY A 98 18.62 -43.10 -28.96
C GLY A 98 19.66 -42.08 -29.44
N SER A 99 20.46 -41.54 -28.51
CA SER A 99 21.46 -40.47 -28.72
C SER A 99 22.61 -40.82 -29.69
N SER A 100 22.58 -42.01 -30.27
CA SER A 100 23.41 -42.49 -31.37
C SER A 100 22.73 -43.72 -31.96
N ALA A 101 22.65 -43.82 -33.29
CA ALA A 101 22.23 -45.07 -33.92
C ALA A 101 23.47 -45.93 -34.20
N SER A 102 23.51 -47.15 -33.66
CA SER A 102 24.47 -48.19 -34.06
C SER A 102 23.75 -49.19 -34.94
N VAL A 103 24.09 -49.27 -36.22
CA VAL A 103 23.50 -50.21 -37.18
C VAL A 103 24.63 -51.08 -37.74
N GLY A 104 24.54 -52.40 -37.54
CA GLY A 104 25.58 -53.34 -37.97
C GLY A 104 26.96 -53.12 -37.32
N GLY A 105 27.01 -52.59 -36.09
CA GLY A 105 28.26 -52.33 -35.35
C GLY A 105 28.96 -51.01 -35.72
N LYS A 106 28.36 -50.16 -36.55
CA LYS A 106 28.87 -48.84 -36.93
C LYS A 106 28.04 -47.73 -36.28
N THR A 107 28.71 -46.72 -35.73
CA THR A 107 28.08 -45.54 -35.09
C THR A 107 27.96 -44.41 -36.09
N TYR A 108 26.75 -43.86 -36.27
CA TYR A 108 26.48 -42.75 -37.19
C TYR A 108 26.36 -41.44 -36.40
N LYS A 109 27.17 -40.43 -36.76
CA LYS A 109 27.13 -39.11 -36.12
C LYS A 109 26.00 -38.20 -36.65
N ASN A 110 25.56 -38.40 -37.89
CA ASN A 110 24.45 -37.62 -38.46
C ASN A 110 23.42 -38.58 -39.07
N PHE A 111 22.15 -38.45 -38.68
CA PHE A 111 21.11 -39.35 -39.16
C PHE A 111 19.72 -38.72 -39.17
N VAL A 112 18.83 -39.34 -39.95
CA VAL A 112 17.39 -39.04 -39.96
C VAL A 112 16.67 -40.18 -39.29
N SER A 113 15.89 -39.88 -38.24
CA SER A 113 15.13 -40.87 -37.49
C SER A 113 13.62 -40.71 -37.69
N VAL A 114 12.92 -41.83 -37.88
CA VAL A 114 11.46 -41.87 -37.95
C VAL A 114 10.93 -42.53 -36.66
N PRO A 115 9.99 -41.89 -35.92
CA PRO A 115 9.46 -42.46 -34.68
C PRO A 115 8.59 -43.68 -34.96
N THR A 116 8.76 -44.72 -34.15
CA THR A 116 7.91 -45.93 -34.16
C THR A 116 6.69 -45.67 -33.28
N ILE A 117 5.52 -45.43 -33.86
CA ILE A 117 4.29 -45.33 -33.07
C ILE A 117 3.83 -46.76 -32.77
N ILE A 118 4.20 -47.30 -31.61
CA ILE A 118 3.66 -48.57 -31.12
C ILE A 118 2.27 -48.29 -30.59
N ASN A 119 1.25 -48.51 -31.41
CA ASN A 119 -0.11 -48.85 -30.98
C ASN A 119 -0.65 -49.89 -31.97
N ASN A 120 -1.42 -50.87 -31.48
CA ASN A 120 -1.87 -52.10 -32.15
C ASN A 120 -2.75 -51.94 -33.43
N ALA A 121 -2.51 -50.92 -34.26
CA ALA A 121 -3.29 -50.61 -35.46
C ALA A 121 -2.44 -50.18 -36.70
N GLY A 122 -1.14 -50.48 -36.74
CA GLY A 122 -0.26 -50.16 -37.87
C GLY A 122 0.40 -48.78 -37.79
N ASP A 123 1.48 -48.60 -38.57
CA ASP A 123 2.24 -47.34 -38.64
C ASP A 123 1.35 -46.18 -39.12
N LYS A 124 1.13 -45.20 -38.25
CA LYS A 124 0.33 -44.00 -38.55
C LYS A 124 1.13 -42.90 -39.27
N ASN A 125 2.45 -43.02 -39.41
CA ASN A 125 3.25 -42.01 -40.12
C ASN A 125 3.34 -42.27 -41.63
N GLY A 126 2.80 -43.39 -42.13
CA GLY A 126 2.81 -43.74 -43.56
C GLY A 126 4.19 -44.07 -44.13
N PHE A 127 5.19 -44.30 -43.27
CA PHE A 127 6.56 -44.63 -43.64
C PHE A 127 6.71 -46.16 -43.75
N VAL A 128 6.03 -46.79 -44.71
CA VAL A 128 6.10 -48.24 -44.93
C VAL A 128 7.13 -48.55 -46.02
N GLY A 129 8.30 -49.07 -45.63
CA GLY A 129 9.27 -49.62 -46.59
C GLY A 129 9.00 -51.10 -46.86
N THR A 130 8.94 -51.52 -48.13
CA THR A 130 9.09 -52.94 -48.49
C THR A 130 10.58 -53.27 -48.58
N ASN A 131 11.01 -54.34 -47.94
CA ASN A 131 12.38 -54.81 -48.05
C ASN A 131 12.66 -55.35 -49.46
N ASP A 132 13.83 -54.96 -49.98
CA ASP A 132 14.57 -55.51 -51.13
C ASP A 132 14.24 -55.01 -52.56
N PRO A 133 15.18 -54.33 -53.26
CA PRO A 133 15.12 -54.06 -54.70
C PRO A 133 15.65 -55.20 -55.59
N THR A 134 15.97 -56.38 -55.07
CA THR A 134 16.49 -57.52 -55.86
C THR A 134 15.60 -58.76 -55.71
N GLY A 135 15.10 -59.28 -56.84
CA GLY A 135 13.98 -60.22 -56.86
C GLY A 135 14.25 -61.60 -56.22
N THR A 136 13.44 -61.96 -55.22
CA THR A 136 12.68 -63.23 -55.08
C THR A 136 11.84 -63.17 -53.80
N PRO A 137 10.59 -63.70 -53.79
CA PRO A 137 9.73 -63.62 -52.61
C PRO A 137 10.07 -64.72 -51.61
N ASP A 138 10.59 -64.37 -50.44
CA ASP A 138 10.63 -65.30 -49.30
C ASP A 138 9.47 -65.00 -48.33
N GLN A 139 8.68 -66.04 -48.08
CA GLN A 139 7.47 -66.06 -47.28
C GLN A 139 7.81 -66.75 -45.95
N ASN A 140 7.98 -65.99 -44.86
CA ASN A 140 7.69 -66.36 -43.45
C ASN A 140 8.63 -65.64 -42.47
N ILE A 141 8.16 -64.58 -41.79
CA ILE A 141 8.58 -64.30 -40.40
C ILE A 141 7.37 -63.75 -39.63
N SER A 142 7.01 -64.44 -38.53
CA SER A 142 5.92 -64.13 -37.61
C SER A 142 6.36 -63.12 -36.53
N PRO A 143 5.46 -62.28 -35.97
CA PRO A 143 5.82 -61.19 -35.07
C PRO A 143 5.84 -61.65 -33.61
N ASN A 144 6.98 -62.11 -33.10
CA ASN A 144 7.30 -62.07 -31.67
C ASN A 144 8.72 -62.61 -31.40
N ALA A 145 9.72 -61.72 -31.37
CA ALA A 145 10.95 -61.88 -30.61
C ALA A 145 11.71 -60.55 -30.55
N ALA A 146 12.30 -60.27 -29.40
CA ALA A 146 13.10 -59.08 -29.12
C ALA A 146 14.31 -58.91 -30.06
N SER A 147 14.81 -57.67 -30.12
CA SER A 147 16.10 -57.26 -30.67
C SER A 147 16.39 -57.72 -32.11
N ASN A 148 15.87 -56.98 -33.09
CA ASN A 148 16.54 -56.76 -34.37
C ASN A 148 15.97 -55.51 -35.03
N ILE A 149 16.81 -54.47 -35.08
CA ILE A 149 16.58 -53.27 -35.90
C ILE A 149 16.58 -53.75 -37.35
N SER A 150 15.40 -53.99 -37.92
CA SER A 150 15.28 -54.18 -39.36
C SER A 150 15.39 -52.78 -39.98
N PRO A 151 16.37 -52.51 -40.84
CA PRO A 151 16.58 -51.17 -41.35
C PRO A 151 15.44 -50.78 -42.29
N TYR A 152 14.73 -49.68 -42.00
CA TYR A 152 14.06 -48.92 -43.07
C TYR A 152 15.11 -48.19 -43.92
N THR A 153 16.08 -48.91 -44.50
CA THR A 153 17.15 -48.38 -45.39
C THR A 153 16.62 -47.85 -46.73
N GLY A 154 15.31 -47.68 -46.88
CA GLY A 154 14.65 -47.42 -48.16
C GLY A 154 13.97 -46.07 -48.32
N ILE A 155 13.75 -45.29 -47.26
CA ILE A 155 12.84 -44.12 -47.32
C ILE A 155 13.59 -42.82 -47.61
N PHE A 156 14.67 -42.55 -46.87
CA PHE A 156 15.53 -41.38 -47.11
C PHE A 156 16.95 -41.84 -47.44
N SER A 157 17.53 -41.29 -48.50
CA SER A 157 18.99 -41.15 -48.61
C SER A 157 19.41 -39.92 -47.83
N VAL A 158 20.47 -40.06 -47.05
CA VAL A 158 21.15 -38.93 -46.42
C VAL A 158 22.56 -38.85 -47.00
N LYS A 159 22.93 -37.70 -47.54
CA LYS A 159 24.25 -37.45 -48.13
C LYS A 159 24.83 -36.17 -47.56
N GLN A 160 26.01 -36.26 -46.96
CA GLN A 160 26.76 -35.08 -46.57
C GLN A 160 27.36 -34.41 -47.82
N LEU A 161 27.14 -33.11 -47.96
CA LEU A 161 27.64 -32.29 -49.07
C LEU A 161 28.66 -31.29 -48.51
N GLY A 162 29.93 -31.70 -48.46
CA GLY A 162 30.97 -30.90 -47.80
C GLY A 162 30.89 -30.97 -46.28
N ASP A 163 31.49 -30.01 -45.60
CA ASP A 163 31.50 -29.92 -44.13
C ASP A 163 30.33 -29.12 -43.56
N ASP A 164 29.51 -28.45 -44.37
CA ASP A 164 28.46 -27.53 -43.89
C ASP A 164 27.01 -27.98 -44.22
N ARG A 165 26.82 -29.05 -45.01
CA ARG A 165 25.49 -29.43 -45.51
C ARG A 165 25.18 -30.91 -45.46
N LEU A 166 23.90 -31.20 -45.21
CA LEU A 166 23.32 -32.53 -45.29
C LEU A 166 22.13 -32.53 -46.25
N GLN A 167 22.22 -33.27 -47.34
CA GLN A 167 21.13 -33.48 -48.29
C GLN A 167 20.31 -34.70 -47.89
N ILE A 168 19.00 -34.54 -47.78
CA ILE A 168 18.03 -35.59 -47.53
C ILE A 168 17.19 -35.75 -48.81
N THR A 169 17.18 -36.96 -49.37
CA THR A 169 16.43 -37.29 -50.59
C THR A 169 15.46 -38.43 -50.31
N VAL A 170 14.19 -38.22 -50.60
CA VAL A 170 13.16 -39.27 -50.54
C VAL A 170 13.42 -40.29 -51.64
N ARG A 171 13.54 -41.57 -51.29
CA ARG A 171 13.89 -42.66 -52.22
C ARG A 171 12.69 -43.40 -52.79
N GLN A 172 11.56 -43.40 -52.09
CA GLN A 172 10.34 -44.09 -52.50
C GLN A 172 9.12 -43.21 -52.22
N ASP A 173 8.10 -43.32 -53.06
CA ASP A 173 6.82 -42.63 -52.83
C ASP A 173 6.20 -43.15 -51.53
N LEU A 174 5.68 -42.24 -50.72
CA LEU A 174 4.98 -42.60 -49.50
C LEU A 174 3.57 -43.06 -49.86
N LEU A 175 3.35 -44.37 -49.86
CA LEU A 175 2.03 -44.95 -50.03
C LEU A 175 1.16 -44.58 -48.83
N TYR A 176 0.03 -43.96 -49.13
CA TYR A 176 -1.00 -43.62 -48.14
C TYR A 176 -1.44 -44.93 -47.45
N GLY A 177 -1.23 -45.03 -46.13
CA GLY A 177 -1.55 -46.22 -45.33
C GLY A 177 -3.05 -46.49 -45.28
N GLY A 178 -3.57 -47.17 -46.29
CA GLY A 178 -4.83 -47.89 -46.25
C GLY A 178 -4.55 -49.30 -46.76
N ASN A 179 -4.55 -50.28 -45.87
CA ASN A 179 -4.46 -51.69 -46.24
C ASN A 179 -5.66 -52.04 -47.14
N THR A 180 -5.47 -52.07 -48.46
CA THR A 180 -6.51 -52.49 -49.42
C THR A 180 -6.39 -53.99 -49.78
N GLY A 181 -5.61 -54.75 -49.03
CA GLY A 181 -5.54 -56.21 -49.14
C GLY A 181 -6.63 -56.90 -48.32
N ALA A 182 -7.78 -57.16 -48.95
CA ALA A 182 -8.71 -58.29 -48.81
C ALA A 182 -9.01 -59.03 -47.47
N ASP A 183 -8.52 -58.67 -46.28
CA ASP A 183 -8.81 -59.47 -45.06
C ASP A 183 -8.84 -58.69 -43.72
N ALA A 184 -9.49 -57.52 -43.70
CA ALA A 184 -9.71 -56.76 -42.46
C ALA A 184 -11.20 -56.71 -42.07
N SER A 185 -11.73 -57.86 -41.64
CA SER A 185 -12.91 -57.90 -40.78
C SER A 185 -12.47 -57.64 -39.33
N LEU A 186 -12.65 -56.42 -38.84
CA LEU A 186 -12.84 -56.16 -37.42
C LEU A 186 -14.37 -56.14 -37.16
N ASN A 187 -14.91 -57.28 -36.74
CA ASN A 187 -16.32 -57.44 -36.32
C ASN A 187 -17.38 -56.88 -37.29
N GLY A 188 -17.20 -57.08 -38.61
CA GLY A 188 -18.29 -56.88 -39.58
C GLY A 188 -18.80 -55.45 -39.78
N LYS A 189 -18.02 -54.41 -39.45
CA LYS A 189 -18.35 -53.02 -39.86
C LYS A 189 -17.29 -52.46 -40.81
N ALA A 190 -17.74 -51.97 -41.97
CA ALA A 190 -16.90 -51.24 -42.91
C ALA A 190 -16.32 -49.98 -42.24
N VAL A 191 -15.00 -49.82 -42.28
CA VAL A 191 -14.33 -48.60 -41.85
C VAL A 191 -14.39 -47.60 -42.99
N SER A 192 -15.43 -46.78 -43.02
CA SER A 192 -15.50 -45.60 -43.88
C SER A 192 -14.76 -44.44 -43.21
N SER A 193 -13.69 -43.98 -43.86
CA SER A 193 -12.81 -42.84 -43.52
C SER A 193 -11.64 -43.11 -42.56
N VAL A 194 -10.43 -43.21 -43.13
CA VAL A 194 -9.18 -42.92 -42.43
C VAL A 194 -8.81 -41.48 -42.77
N GLN A 195 -8.68 -40.62 -41.76
CA GLN A 195 -8.25 -39.23 -41.96
C GLN A 195 -6.73 -39.17 -42.22
N PRO A 196 -6.22 -38.32 -43.12
CA PRO A 196 -4.78 -38.08 -43.27
C PRO A 196 -4.16 -37.63 -41.95
N PHE A 197 -2.97 -38.15 -41.63
CA PHE A 197 -2.13 -37.63 -40.54
C PHE A 197 -0.82 -37.10 -41.12
N ASP A 198 -0.33 -35.99 -40.57
CA ASP A 198 0.96 -35.42 -40.95
C ASP A 198 2.09 -36.37 -40.58
N ALA A 199 3.02 -36.58 -41.51
CA ALA A 199 4.18 -37.43 -41.30
C ALA A 199 5.26 -36.66 -40.53
N VAL A 200 5.87 -37.31 -39.54
CA VAL A 200 6.90 -36.71 -38.69
C VAL A 200 8.18 -37.52 -38.78
N PHE A 201 9.30 -36.83 -38.95
CA PHE A 201 10.64 -37.39 -38.79
C PHE A 201 11.54 -36.38 -38.06
N TYR A 202 12.73 -36.82 -37.67
CA TYR A 202 13.69 -35.99 -36.98
C TYR A 202 15.03 -35.98 -37.70
N VAL A 203 15.66 -34.80 -37.71
CA VAL A 203 17.05 -34.62 -38.12
C VAL A 203 17.88 -34.43 -36.87
N GLU A 204 18.91 -35.26 -36.71
CA GLU A 204 19.80 -35.24 -35.56
C GLU A 204 21.26 -35.14 -36.03
N LEU A 205 21.98 -34.14 -35.50
CA LEU A 205 23.33 -33.79 -35.90
C LEU A 205 24.24 -33.87 -34.65
N TYR A 206 25.12 -34.87 -34.61
CA TYR A 206 26.07 -35.10 -33.53
C TYR A 206 27.51 -34.89 -33.99
N GLY A 207 28.39 -34.55 -33.04
CA GLY A 207 29.81 -34.32 -33.30
C GLY A 207 30.07 -33.07 -34.14
N VAL A 208 29.23 -32.05 -34.00
CA VAL A 208 29.36 -30.79 -34.74
C VAL A 208 30.54 -29.99 -34.16
N ASP A 209 31.43 -29.56 -35.03
CA ASP A 209 32.56 -28.68 -34.70
C ASP A 209 32.12 -27.22 -34.81
N VAL A 210 32.23 -26.49 -33.71
CA VAL A 210 31.89 -25.07 -33.58
C VAL A 210 33.09 -24.18 -33.27
N THR A 211 34.32 -24.69 -33.35
CA THR A 211 35.55 -23.96 -33.00
C THR A 211 35.75 -22.67 -33.80
N GLY A 212 35.18 -22.56 -35.01
CA GLY A 212 35.24 -21.37 -35.85
C GLY A 212 33.98 -20.50 -35.86
N ALA A 213 33.01 -20.79 -34.99
CA ALA A 213 31.70 -20.14 -35.00
C ALA A 213 31.65 -18.90 -34.07
N SER A 214 30.80 -17.93 -34.42
CA SER A 214 30.50 -16.80 -33.52
C SER A 214 29.43 -17.18 -32.50
N GLY A 215 29.62 -16.79 -31.24
CA GLY A 215 28.63 -16.98 -30.17
C GLY A 215 27.24 -16.41 -30.50
N GLY A 216 26.20 -17.07 -29.99
CA GLY A 216 24.80 -16.75 -30.30
C GLY A 216 23.98 -17.96 -30.79
N PRO A 217 22.76 -17.76 -31.31
CA PRO A 217 21.94 -18.85 -31.80
C PRO A 217 22.58 -19.56 -33.01
N LEU A 218 22.67 -20.89 -32.95
CA LEU A 218 23.04 -21.74 -34.08
C LEU A 218 21.76 -22.09 -34.84
N ASP A 219 21.55 -21.38 -35.94
CA ASP A 219 20.39 -21.58 -36.80
C ASP A 219 20.70 -22.55 -37.94
N VAL A 220 19.94 -23.63 -38.02
CA VAL A 220 19.98 -24.62 -39.10
C VAL A 220 18.92 -24.28 -40.13
N VAL A 221 19.31 -24.23 -41.41
CA VAL A 221 18.43 -23.84 -42.52
C VAL A 221 18.03 -25.07 -43.32
N PHE A 222 16.73 -25.28 -43.51
CA PHE A 222 16.17 -26.28 -44.41
C PHE A 222 15.81 -25.59 -45.73
N ASP A 223 16.52 -25.96 -46.78
CA ASP A 223 16.36 -25.45 -48.15
C ASP A 223 15.85 -26.59 -49.04
N ALA A 224 14.54 -26.66 -49.18
CA ALA A 224 13.83 -27.66 -49.98
C ALA A 224 13.93 -27.30 -51.46
N SER A 225 14.23 -28.28 -52.31
CA SER A 225 14.23 -28.07 -53.76
C SER A 225 12.85 -27.65 -54.26
N PRO A 226 12.74 -26.92 -55.39
CA PRO A 226 11.45 -26.52 -55.94
C PRO A 226 10.50 -27.72 -56.09
N ASN A 227 9.26 -27.58 -55.63
CA ASN A 227 8.22 -28.63 -55.62
C ASN A 227 8.52 -29.87 -54.75
N SER A 228 9.54 -29.79 -53.88
CA SER A 228 9.81 -30.79 -52.86
C SER A 228 8.77 -30.64 -51.74
N GLY A 229 8.12 -31.72 -51.32
CA GLY A 229 7.14 -31.71 -50.23
C GLY A 229 7.72 -31.36 -48.85
N PHE A 230 9.03 -31.17 -48.74
CA PHE A 230 9.67 -30.73 -47.51
C PHE A 230 9.36 -29.25 -47.20
N PRO A 231 9.22 -28.86 -45.93
CA PRO A 231 9.12 -27.47 -45.54
C PRO A 231 10.45 -26.74 -45.72
N ASN A 232 10.37 -25.47 -46.10
CA ASN A 232 11.49 -24.52 -46.02
C ASN A 232 11.45 -23.82 -44.67
N GLY A 233 12.61 -23.51 -44.09
CA GLY A 233 12.64 -22.73 -42.86
C GLY A 233 13.97 -22.72 -42.14
N LYS A 234 14.02 -21.96 -41.05
CA LYS A 234 15.16 -21.82 -40.17
C LYS A 234 14.76 -22.24 -38.76
N VAL A 235 15.60 -23.02 -38.09
CA VAL A 235 15.37 -23.46 -36.72
C VAL A 235 16.64 -23.28 -35.89
N THR A 236 16.52 -22.67 -34.72
CA THR A 236 17.63 -22.58 -33.76
C THR A 236 17.82 -23.95 -33.12
N ALA A 237 18.89 -24.65 -33.49
CA ALA A 237 19.17 -26.01 -33.04
C ALA A 237 20.12 -26.05 -31.85
N ALA A 238 20.86 -24.99 -31.56
CA ALA A 238 21.68 -24.83 -30.36
C ALA A 238 21.96 -23.35 -30.07
N LYS A 239 22.57 -23.04 -28.93
CA LYS A 239 23.19 -21.75 -28.63
C LYS A 239 24.70 -21.95 -28.49
N ILE A 240 25.51 -21.20 -29.22
CA ILE A 240 26.98 -21.25 -29.16
C ILE A 240 27.47 -20.29 -28.07
N SER A 241 28.27 -20.79 -27.13
CA SER A 241 29.01 -20.01 -26.14
C SER A 241 30.52 -20.04 -26.44
N ASN A 242 31.15 -18.86 -26.47
CA ASN A 242 32.59 -18.74 -26.77
C ASN A 242 33.50 -19.07 -25.57
N SER A 243 32.91 -19.12 -24.38
CA SER A 243 33.52 -19.49 -23.12
C SER A 243 32.40 -20.11 -22.29
N GLY A 244 32.57 -21.32 -21.76
CA GLY A 244 31.58 -21.85 -20.81
C GLY A 244 31.38 -20.87 -19.66
N THR A 245 30.15 -20.75 -19.15
CA THR A 245 29.81 -19.87 -18.02
C THR A 245 29.82 -20.68 -16.72
N VAL A 246 30.29 -20.07 -15.64
CA VAL A 246 30.10 -20.58 -14.28
C VAL A 246 28.97 -19.81 -13.63
N SER A 247 27.81 -20.45 -13.52
CA SER A 247 26.68 -19.91 -12.77
C SER A 247 27.00 -19.85 -11.28
N VAL A 248 26.64 -18.73 -10.65
CA VAL A 248 26.86 -18.49 -9.21
C VAL A 248 25.51 -18.22 -8.55
N ALA A 249 25.11 -19.10 -7.63
CA ALA A 249 23.87 -18.97 -6.88
C ALA A 249 24.13 -19.05 -5.38
N VAL A 250 23.44 -18.24 -4.58
CA VAL A 250 23.50 -18.35 -3.12
C VAL A 250 22.41 -19.31 -2.68
N ALA A 251 22.80 -20.41 -2.06
CA ALA A 251 21.90 -21.46 -1.59
C ALA A 251 21.35 -21.18 -0.18
N ASP A 252 22.13 -20.52 0.68
CA ASP A 252 21.78 -20.27 2.09
C ASP A 252 22.62 -19.13 2.66
N THR A 253 22.06 -18.30 3.55
CA THR A 253 22.76 -17.20 4.23
C THR A 253 22.33 -17.11 5.70
N GLN A 254 22.97 -16.24 6.47
CA GLN A 254 22.57 -15.97 7.85
C GLN A 254 22.62 -14.49 8.21
N SER A 255 21.81 -14.13 9.22
CA SER A 255 21.88 -12.83 9.89
C SER A 255 22.69 -12.92 11.18
N SER A 256 23.61 -11.98 11.42
CA SER A 256 24.47 -11.95 12.61
C SER A 256 25.00 -10.55 12.89
N ASN A 257 25.60 -10.36 14.07
CA ASN A 257 26.33 -9.17 14.46
C ASN A 257 27.86 -9.33 14.42
N ASP A 258 28.37 -10.52 14.11
CA ASP A 258 29.83 -10.75 14.10
C ASP A 258 30.22 -11.78 13.03
N LYS A 259 29.73 -13.02 13.13
CA LYS A 259 30.19 -14.15 12.29
C LYS A 259 29.10 -14.66 11.37
N PHE A 260 29.50 -14.97 10.14
CA PHE A 260 28.63 -15.35 9.05
C PHE A 260 29.07 -16.67 8.41
N GLN A 261 28.10 -17.44 7.94
CA GLN A 261 28.28 -18.59 7.05
C GLN A 261 27.34 -18.41 5.87
N VAL A 262 27.86 -18.63 4.67
CA VAL A 262 27.11 -18.58 3.41
C VAL A 262 27.35 -19.86 2.63
N LYS A 263 26.30 -20.35 1.97
CA LYS A 263 26.40 -21.42 0.99
C LYS A 263 26.26 -20.87 -0.42
N ILE A 264 27.23 -21.15 -1.28
CA ILE A 264 27.27 -20.67 -2.66
C ILE A 264 27.45 -21.87 -3.58
N ASP A 265 26.56 -22.04 -4.53
CA ASP A 265 26.66 -23.02 -5.58
C ASP A 265 27.37 -22.41 -6.80
N LEU A 266 28.41 -23.08 -7.25
CA LEU A 266 29.06 -22.86 -8.54
C LEU A 266 28.63 -23.97 -9.49
N ALA A 267 27.97 -23.64 -10.59
CA ALA A 267 27.51 -24.61 -11.57
C ALA A 267 28.07 -24.29 -12.95
N GLU A 268 28.67 -25.28 -13.60
CA GLU A 268 29.08 -25.14 -15.00
C GLU A 268 27.86 -25.30 -15.92
N ASP A 269 27.70 -24.42 -16.90
CA ASP A 269 26.67 -24.58 -17.93
C ASP A 269 27.01 -25.67 -18.95
N VAL A 270 28.32 -25.88 -19.18
CA VAL A 270 28.89 -26.94 -20.00
C VAL A 270 30.07 -27.58 -19.27
N ALA A 271 30.32 -28.87 -19.49
CA ALA A 271 31.43 -29.59 -18.87
C ALA A 271 32.76 -28.85 -19.09
N GLY A 272 33.49 -28.55 -18.01
CA GLY A 272 34.78 -27.87 -18.05
C GLY A 272 34.73 -26.35 -18.22
N ALA A 273 33.57 -25.71 -18.01
CA ALA A 273 33.45 -24.25 -18.00
C ALA A 273 34.32 -23.57 -16.94
N PHE A 274 34.51 -24.18 -15.75
CA PHE A 274 35.45 -23.70 -14.74
C PHE A 274 36.84 -24.31 -15.00
N ARG A 275 37.68 -23.57 -15.73
CA ARG A 275 38.91 -24.12 -16.32
C ARG A 275 40.06 -24.22 -15.30
N ASN A 276 41.05 -25.03 -15.65
CA ASN A 276 42.31 -25.11 -14.91
C ASN A 276 43.01 -23.74 -14.85
N GLY A 277 43.33 -23.27 -13.66
CA GLY A 277 43.93 -21.97 -13.38
C GLY A 277 42.93 -20.81 -13.38
N ASP A 278 41.69 -21.02 -13.84
CA ASP A 278 40.66 -19.98 -13.77
C ASP A 278 40.24 -19.74 -12.31
N THR A 279 39.69 -18.55 -12.09
CA THR A 279 39.28 -18.11 -10.76
C THR A 279 37.86 -17.55 -10.79
N VAL A 280 37.10 -17.84 -9.75
CA VAL A 280 35.91 -17.07 -9.33
C VAL A 280 36.26 -16.40 -8.00
N LYS A 281 36.01 -15.11 -7.89
CA LYS A 281 36.38 -14.26 -6.76
C LYS A 281 35.16 -13.60 -6.15
N PHE A 282 35.10 -13.63 -4.83
CA PHE A 282 34.07 -12.98 -4.04
C PHE A 282 34.71 -11.88 -3.19
N LYS A 283 34.37 -10.63 -3.47
CA LYS A 283 34.87 -9.51 -2.68
C LYS A 283 33.77 -8.91 -1.81
N LEU A 284 33.97 -9.00 -0.50
CA LEU A 284 33.10 -8.40 0.51
C LEU A 284 33.21 -6.86 0.49
N PRO A 285 32.18 -6.14 0.96
CA PRO A 285 32.29 -4.70 1.19
C PRO A 285 33.26 -4.40 2.34
N SER A 286 33.67 -3.14 2.45
CA SER A 286 34.53 -2.67 3.54
C SER A 286 33.90 -2.94 4.91
N GLY A 287 34.72 -3.31 5.89
CA GLY A 287 34.29 -3.66 7.26
C GLY A 287 34.17 -5.17 7.51
N TYR A 288 34.30 -6.01 6.48
CA TYR A 288 34.22 -7.47 6.61
C TYR A 288 35.48 -8.15 6.08
N LYS A 289 35.75 -9.36 6.59
CA LYS A 289 36.83 -10.24 6.10
C LYS A 289 36.38 -11.69 6.01
N TRP A 290 36.86 -12.40 4.99
CA TRP A 290 36.68 -13.84 4.89
C TRP A 290 37.53 -14.57 5.94
N SER A 291 36.97 -15.60 6.56
CA SER A 291 37.68 -16.46 7.50
C SER A 291 38.70 -17.33 6.76
N SER A 292 39.91 -17.47 7.30
CA SER A 292 40.90 -18.44 6.81
C SER A 292 40.57 -19.89 7.18
N THR A 293 39.65 -20.11 8.12
CA THR A 293 39.30 -21.43 8.66
C THR A 293 37.81 -21.75 8.50
N GLY A 294 37.49 -23.04 8.48
CA GLY A 294 36.10 -23.54 8.47
C GLY A 294 35.41 -23.54 7.12
N ASN A 295 36.05 -23.06 6.04
CA ASN A 295 35.51 -23.10 4.70
C ASN A 295 35.47 -24.55 4.16
N LYS A 296 34.40 -24.91 3.45
CA LYS A 296 34.17 -26.24 2.89
C LYS A 296 33.74 -26.15 1.42
N ALA A 297 33.97 -27.21 0.67
CA ALA A 297 33.46 -27.40 -0.68
C ALA A 297 33.04 -28.86 -0.86
N SER A 298 31.98 -29.09 -1.61
CA SER A 298 31.52 -30.43 -1.97
C SER A 298 30.86 -30.42 -3.34
N VAL A 299 31.07 -31.48 -4.12
CA VAL A 299 30.36 -31.68 -5.38
C VAL A 299 28.92 -32.10 -5.07
N LEU A 300 27.94 -31.35 -5.59
CA LEU A 300 26.52 -31.73 -5.53
C LEU A 300 26.15 -32.66 -6.69
N TYR A 301 26.67 -32.38 -7.89
CA TYR A 301 26.41 -33.14 -9.11
C TYR A 301 27.61 -33.05 -10.09
N GLY A 302 27.80 -34.06 -10.95
CA GLY A 302 28.83 -34.08 -11.98
C GLY A 302 30.08 -34.87 -11.60
N ASP A 303 31.25 -34.41 -12.05
CA ASP A 303 32.50 -35.15 -11.88
C ASP A 303 32.99 -35.09 -10.42
N SER A 304 32.91 -36.21 -9.70
CA SER A 304 33.25 -36.31 -8.26
C SER A 304 34.72 -36.04 -7.91
N GLY A 305 35.63 -36.10 -8.90
CA GLY A 305 37.06 -35.83 -8.73
C GLY A 305 37.44 -34.35 -8.69
N VAL A 306 36.47 -33.44 -8.79
CA VAL A 306 36.69 -31.99 -8.82
C VAL A 306 37.02 -31.41 -7.43
N VAL A 307 36.59 -32.09 -6.37
CA VAL A 307 36.88 -31.71 -4.97
C VAL A 307 37.50 -32.91 -4.23
N ASP A 308 38.82 -33.12 -4.36
CA ASP A 308 39.53 -34.14 -3.58
C ASP A 308 40.00 -33.58 -2.22
N GLY A 309 39.07 -33.58 -1.26
CA GLY A 309 39.33 -33.71 0.18
C GLY A 309 40.13 -32.64 0.94
N THR A 310 40.80 -31.68 0.29
CA THR A 310 41.64 -30.69 1.00
C THR A 310 41.46 -29.29 0.44
N ILE A 311 40.92 -28.40 1.28
CA ILE A 311 40.86 -26.96 1.02
C ILE A 311 42.14 -26.33 1.52
N ILE A 312 42.77 -25.54 0.67
CA ILE A 312 44.07 -24.95 0.97
C ILE A 312 43.88 -23.67 1.80
N ASP A 313 44.12 -23.78 3.11
CA ASP A 313 44.42 -22.60 3.93
C ASP A 313 45.80 -22.07 3.51
N PRO A 314 45.91 -20.80 3.05
CA PRO A 314 47.17 -20.20 2.62
C PRO A 314 48.29 -20.26 3.68
N ASN A 315 47.97 -20.52 4.95
CA ASN A 315 48.95 -20.64 6.04
C ASN A 315 49.52 -22.06 6.22
N THR A 316 48.92 -23.09 5.61
CA THR A 316 49.31 -24.50 5.85
C THR A 316 50.13 -25.12 4.71
N ASN A 317 50.28 -24.40 3.59
CA ASN A 317 51.21 -24.70 2.49
C ASN A 317 51.15 -26.12 1.91
N LYS A 318 50.00 -26.83 2.05
CA LYS A 318 49.83 -28.22 1.63
C LYS A 318 48.90 -28.28 0.41
N VAL A 319 49.47 -28.57 -0.76
CA VAL A 319 48.72 -28.78 -2.02
C VAL A 319 48.67 -30.28 -2.30
N THR A 320 47.48 -30.86 -2.43
CA THR A 320 47.28 -32.20 -3.03
C THR A 320 46.75 -32.04 -4.46
N ALA A 321 47.08 -33.00 -5.32
CA ALA A 321 46.71 -33.01 -6.74
C ALA A 321 45.19 -33.03 -6.95
N ASN A 322 44.69 -32.31 -7.97
CA ASN A 322 43.28 -32.23 -8.39
C ASN A 322 42.32 -31.61 -7.36
N ALA A 323 42.62 -30.39 -6.90
CA ALA A 323 41.86 -29.73 -5.84
C ALA A 323 41.34 -28.36 -6.27
N LEU A 324 40.02 -28.16 -6.11
CA LEU A 324 39.45 -26.84 -5.94
C LEU A 324 40.13 -26.16 -4.74
N THR A 325 40.64 -24.95 -4.95
CA THR A 325 41.33 -24.16 -3.94
C THR A 325 40.48 -22.96 -3.52
N ILE A 326 40.37 -22.71 -2.23
CA ILE A 326 39.65 -21.56 -1.66
C ILE A 326 40.66 -20.76 -0.85
N VAL A 327 40.99 -19.56 -1.33
CA VAL A 327 42.05 -18.73 -0.75
C VAL A 327 41.44 -17.39 -0.29
N PRO A 328 41.14 -17.25 1.00
CA PRO A 328 40.78 -15.98 1.62
C PRO A 328 41.99 -15.03 1.63
N ASN A 329 41.76 -13.77 1.29
CA ASN A 329 42.72 -12.67 1.36
C ASN A 329 41.99 -11.37 1.74
N ASP A 330 41.88 -11.12 3.05
CA ASP A 330 41.08 -10.03 3.62
C ASP A 330 39.63 -10.04 3.10
N GLN A 331 39.25 -9.02 2.31
CA GLN A 331 37.93 -8.86 1.73
C GLN A 331 37.69 -9.73 0.49
N GLU A 332 38.74 -10.20 -0.19
CA GLU A 332 38.64 -11.00 -1.40
C GLU A 332 38.87 -12.47 -1.08
N LEU A 333 37.95 -13.34 -1.48
CA LEU A 333 38.14 -14.79 -1.45
C LEU A 333 38.22 -15.28 -2.89
N ARG A 334 39.30 -15.98 -3.20
CA ARG A 334 39.56 -16.54 -4.53
C ARG A 334 39.31 -18.04 -4.52
N VAL A 335 38.35 -18.48 -5.31
CA VAL A 335 38.16 -19.88 -5.66
C VAL A 335 38.89 -20.15 -6.97
N SER A 336 39.74 -21.16 -7.02
CA SER A 336 40.45 -21.54 -8.26
C SER A 336 40.44 -23.04 -8.44
N TYR A 337 40.27 -23.48 -9.67
CA TYR A 337 40.34 -24.89 -10.01
C TYR A 337 41.72 -25.21 -10.58
N ASN A 338 42.42 -26.22 -10.04
CA ASN A 338 43.75 -26.61 -10.52
C ASN A 338 43.77 -28.09 -10.92
N GLU A 339 43.96 -28.37 -12.21
CA GLU A 339 44.15 -29.72 -12.74
C GLU A 339 45.62 -30.10 -12.83
N THR A 340 45.94 -31.31 -12.38
CA THR A 340 47.30 -31.88 -12.43
C THR A 340 47.48 -32.95 -13.50
N ALA A 341 46.39 -33.44 -14.11
CA ALA A 341 46.42 -34.36 -15.25
C ALA A 341 45.27 -34.06 -16.22
N ALA A 342 45.60 -33.89 -17.51
CA ALA A 342 44.63 -33.68 -18.57
C ALA A 342 43.82 -34.97 -18.79
N GLY A 343 42.50 -34.94 -18.55
CA GLY A 343 41.61 -35.95 -19.14
C GLY A 343 40.38 -36.47 -18.37
N THR A 344 39.68 -35.71 -17.52
CA THR A 344 38.52 -36.30 -16.79
C THR A 344 37.28 -35.43 -16.57
N ARG A 345 37.12 -34.30 -17.26
CA ARG A 345 35.86 -33.51 -17.15
C ARG A 345 34.88 -33.91 -18.24
N SER A 346 33.96 -34.80 -17.89
CA SER A 346 32.98 -35.40 -18.80
C SER A 346 31.56 -34.88 -18.57
N GLN A 347 31.32 -34.22 -17.43
CA GLN A 347 30.03 -33.72 -17.02
C GLN A 347 30.13 -32.29 -16.49
N ALA A 348 29.13 -31.48 -16.82
CA ALA A 348 28.91 -30.20 -16.13
C ALA A 348 28.78 -30.46 -14.62
N THR A 349 29.63 -29.81 -13.83
CA THR A 349 29.73 -30.06 -12.39
C THR A 349 29.15 -28.90 -11.59
N GLN A 350 28.43 -29.22 -10.52
CA GLN A 350 27.95 -28.26 -9.53
C GLN A 350 28.65 -28.49 -8.19
N ILE A 351 29.15 -27.41 -7.60
CA ILE A 351 29.94 -27.39 -6.37
C ILE A 351 29.24 -26.48 -5.36
N GLU A 352 28.88 -27.01 -4.18
CA GLU A 352 28.47 -26.20 -3.02
C GLU A 352 29.72 -25.75 -2.28
N LEU A 353 29.84 -24.45 -2.03
CA LEU A 353 30.83 -23.83 -1.18
C LEU A 353 30.17 -23.42 0.13
N VAL A 354 30.71 -23.83 1.27
CA VAL A 354 30.31 -23.32 2.59
C VAL A 354 31.42 -22.40 3.08
N LEU A 355 31.19 -21.08 3.01
CA LEU A 355 32.21 -20.06 3.29
C LEU A 355 31.86 -19.31 4.57
N ASN A 356 32.85 -18.98 5.38
CA ASN A 356 32.66 -18.19 6.60
C ASN A 356 33.36 -16.83 6.48
N PHE A 357 32.76 -15.80 7.06
CA PHE A 357 33.33 -14.45 7.13
C PHE A 357 32.87 -13.75 8.41
N TYR A 358 33.47 -12.62 8.75
CA TYR A 358 33.19 -11.90 9.98
C TYR A 358 33.33 -10.38 9.84
N VAL A 359 32.80 -9.65 10.81
CA VAL A 359 33.00 -8.20 10.95
C VAL A 359 34.43 -7.93 11.42
N ASP A 360 35.23 -7.31 10.56
CA ASP A 360 36.61 -6.94 10.88
C ASP A 360 36.70 -5.57 11.54
N ASP A 361 35.85 -4.62 11.12
CA ASP A 361 35.75 -3.29 11.69
C ASP A 361 34.30 -2.82 11.73
N SER A 362 33.74 -2.78 12.94
CA SER A 362 32.36 -2.37 13.19
C SER A 362 32.08 -0.90 12.88
N ASN A 363 33.10 -0.04 12.76
CA ASN A 363 32.92 1.36 12.40
C ASN A 363 32.75 1.57 10.90
N THR A 364 33.18 0.59 10.08
CA THR A 364 33.05 0.63 8.62
C THR A 364 31.96 -0.31 8.10
N ALA A 365 31.66 -1.39 8.81
CA ALA A 365 30.55 -2.28 8.49
C ALA A 365 29.19 -1.57 8.57
N LYS A 366 28.35 -1.77 7.54
CA LYS A 366 27.01 -1.17 7.45
C LYS A 366 25.93 -2.20 7.73
N TYR A 367 24.96 -1.83 8.58
CA TYR A 367 23.77 -2.64 8.82
C TYR A 367 22.98 -2.91 7.55
N GLY A 368 22.34 -4.08 7.48
CA GLY A 368 21.57 -4.55 6.33
C GLY A 368 22.29 -5.65 5.54
N ASP A 369 21.87 -5.84 4.30
CA ASP A 369 22.35 -6.91 3.44
C ASP A 369 23.83 -6.70 3.06
N ILE A 370 24.60 -7.77 3.15
CA ILE A 370 26.02 -7.80 2.83
C ILE A 370 26.15 -8.33 1.40
N THR A 371 26.42 -7.43 0.46
CA THR A 371 26.55 -7.79 -0.96
C THR A 371 28.02 -7.96 -1.34
N ALA A 372 28.41 -9.17 -1.72
CA ALA A 372 29.73 -9.45 -2.29
C ALA A 372 29.72 -9.28 -3.81
N THR A 373 30.75 -8.65 -4.36
CA THR A 373 30.94 -8.58 -5.82
C THR A 373 31.57 -9.87 -6.32
N VAL A 374 31.04 -10.41 -7.40
CA VAL A 374 31.55 -11.59 -8.11
C VAL A 374 32.40 -11.12 -9.29
N SER A 375 33.62 -11.65 -9.38
CA SER A 375 34.56 -11.36 -10.47
C SER A 375 35.48 -12.56 -10.69
N GLY A 376 36.44 -12.49 -11.61
CA GLY A 376 37.36 -13.61 -11.84
C GLY A 376 37.89 -13.66 -13.26
N GLN A 377 38.46 -14.81 -13.60
CA GLN A 377 38.84 -15.14 -14.97
C GLN A 377 37.76 -15.98 -15.66
N SER A 378 36.99 -16.76 -14.90
CA SER A 378 35.79 -17.42 -15.42
C SER A 378 34.68 -16.39 -15.64
N ASP A 379 33.96 -16.56 -16.75
CA ASP A 379 32.75 -15.79 -17.00
C ASP A 379 31.63 -16.27 -16.06
N THR A 380 31.02 -15.35 -15.32
CA THR A 380 29.92 -15.63 -14.39
C THR A 380 28.62 -14.98 -14.85
N ASP A 381 27.49 -15.60 -14.52
CA ASP A 381 26.16 -15.10 -14.87
C ASP A 381 25.69 -13.93 -14.00
N VAL A 382 26.31 -13.73 -12.84
CA VAL A 382 26.06 -12.62 -11.92
C VAL A 382 27.34 -11.87 -11.56
N SER A 383 27.19 -10.60 -11.20
CA SER A 383 28.27 -9.71 -10.74
C SER A 383 28.20 -9.38 -9.25
N ASN A 384 27.09 -9.71 -8.59
CA ASN A 384 26.83 -9.42 -7.18
C ASN A 384 25.95 -10.50 -6.57
N ILE A 385 26.20 -10.83 -5.31
CA ILE A 385 25.40 -11.77 -4.53
C ILE A 385 25.25 -11.28 -3.09
N VAL A 386 24.10 -11.54 -2.45
CA VAL A 386 23.90 -11.26 -1.02
C VAL A 386 24.40 -12.47 -0.23
N VAL A 387 25.38 -12.27 0.65
CA VAL A 387 26.06 -13.35 1.39
C VAL A 387 25.68 -13.43 2.87
N GLY A 388 24.86 -12.50 3.36
CA GLY A 388 24.39 -12.45 4.74
C GLY A 388 23.80 -11.09 5.05
N ARG A 389 23.38 -10.90 6.31
CA ARG A 389 22.81 -9.63 6.78
C ARG A 389 23.38 -9.23 8.13
N TYR A 390 24.02 -8.06 8.20
CA TYR A 390 24.59 -7.53 9.43
C TYR A 390 23.56 -6.72 10.22
N GLY A 391 23.44 -6.99 11.51
CA GLY A 391 22.52 -6.31 12.42
C GLY A 391 23.03 -6.33 13.87
N ASP A 392 22.25 -5.75 14.78
CA ASP A 392 22.50 -5.77 16.22
C ASP A 392 21.25 -6.35 16.94
N TYR A 393 21.32 -6.55 18.26
CA TYR A 393 20.20 -6.98 19.12
C TYR A 393 19.16 -5.86 19.30
N ASN A 394 18.60 -5.39 18.19
CA ASN A 394 17.52 -4.42 18.13
C ASN A 394 16.32 -5.01 17.37
N ALA A 395 15.22 -4.26 17.31
CA ALA A 395 14.13 -4.55 16.41
C ALA A 395 13.62 -3.26 15.79
N THR A 396 13.09 -3.37 14.58
CA THR A 396 12.46 -2.29 13.84
C THR A 396 10.95 -2.46 13.86
N VAL A 397 10.25 -1.35 13.72
CA VAL A 397 8.80 -1.31 13.49
C VAL A 397 8.55 -0.62 12.17
N THR A 398 7.68 -1.21 11.35
CA THR A 398 7.15 -0.62 10.12
C THR A 398 5.63 -0.77 10.09
N ALA A 399 4.96 0.05 9.29
CA ALA A 399 3.54 -0.11 8.99
C ALA A 399 3.36 -0.31 7.48
N ALA A 400 2.32 -1.04 7.10
CA ALA A 400 1.84 -1.06 5.72
C ALA A 400 1.31 0.32 5.31
N THR A 401 0.78 0.43 4.08
CA THR A 401 0.21 1.69 3.60
C THR A 401 -0.87 2.20 4.55
N PRO A 402 -0.75 3.43 5.11
CA PRO A 402 -1.74 3.98 6.03
C PRO A 402 -3.14 4.00 5.43
N THR A 403 -4.14 3.59 6.20
CA THR A 403 -5.55 3.66 5.81
C THR A 403 -6.09 5.09 5.96
N ASN A 404 -7.24 5.38 5.37
CA ASN A 404 -7.97 6.61 5.64
C ASN A 404 -9.05 6.33 6.68
N VAL A 405 -9.11 7.17 7.71
CA VAL A 405 -10.12 7.08 8.77
C VAL A 405 -10.83 8.42 8.92
N ILE A 406 -12.06 8.39 9.40
CA ILE A 406 -12.97 9.52 9.55
C ILE A 406 -13.03 9.90 11.03
N SER A 407 -12.84 11.18 11.31
CA SER A 407 -12.94 11.73 12.67
C SER A 407 -14.35 11.55 13.21
N GLY A 408 -14.46 11.15 14.47
CA GLY A 408 -15.76 10.96 15.13
C GLY A 408 -16.36 9.58 14.92
N GLN A 409 -15.73 8.72 14.12
CA GLN A 409 -16.16 7.34 13.86
C GLN A 409 -15.28 6.32 14.59
N ASP A 410 -15.80 5.12 14.78
CA ASP A 410 -15.06 3.97 15.31
C ASP A 410 -15.16 2.75 14.37
N GLU A 411 -14.63 1.61 14.82
CA GLU A 411 -14.49 0.35 14.08
C GLU A 411 -13.68 0.52 12.78
N GLN A 412 -12.70 1.43 12.80
CA GLN A 412 -11.96 1.81 11.61
C GLN A 412 -10.64 1.05 11.53
N ASP A 413 -10.45 0.30 10.45
CA ASP A 413 -9.25 -0.49 10.21
C ASP A 413 -8.02 0.41 10.02
N ILE A 414 -6.89 -0.02 10.60
CA ILE A 414 -5.57 0.61 10.41
C ILE A 414 -4.63 -0.28 9.59
N ALA A 415 -3.53 0.31 9.13
CA ALA A 415 -2.48 -0.45 8.47
C ALA A 415 -1.87 -1.51 9.39
N ASP A 416 -1.57 -2.68 8.81
CA ASP A 416 -0.81 -3.74 9.48
C ASP A 416 0.52 -3.20 10.03
N ILE A 417 0.83 -3.53 11.28
CA ILE A 417 2.07 -3.13 11.95
C ILE A 417 3.00 -4.32 12.00
N THR A 418 4.23 -4.18 11.48
CA THR A 418 5.24 -5.24 11.49
C THR A 418 6.37 -4.87 12.44
N ILE A 419 6.69 -5.80 13.33
CA ILE A 419 7.87 -5.76 14.19
C ILE A 419 8.83 -6.83 13.69
N GLN A 420 10.06 -6.44 13.40
CA GLN A 420 11.09 -7.33 12.88
C GLN A 420 12.38 -7.16 13.67
N GLU A 421 12.97 -8.26 14.11
CA GLU A 421 14.28 -8.26 14.74
C GLU A 421 15.39 -7.83 13.76
N GLY A 422 16.44 -7.19 14.27
CA GLY A 422 17.66 -6.92 13.51
C GLY A 422 18.44 -8.20 13.20
N ILE A 423 18.48 -9.11 14.18
CA ILE A 423 19.08 -10.46 14.10
C ILE A 423 18.23 -11.46 14.91
N PRO A 424 18.32 -12.77 14.63
CA PRO A 424 17.58 -13.77 15.39
C PRO A 424 17.85 -13.68 16.91
N GLY A 425 16.79 -13.76 17.72
CA GLY A 425 16.84 -13.71 19.18
C GLY A 425 16.98 -12.31 19.79
N ALA A 426 16.82 -11.24 19.01
CA ALA A 426 16.90 -9.87 19.52
C ALA A 426 15.77 -9.52 20.50
N LEU A 427 14.57 -10.06 20.30
CA LEU A 427 13.44 -9.89 21.21
C LEU A 427 13.40 -11.04 22.20
N VAL A 428 13.80 -10.74 23.43
CA VAL A 428 13.87 -11.72 24.52
C VAL A 428 12.46 -12.09 24.99
N SER A 429 12.17 -13.39 25.02
CA SER A 429 10.92 -13.95 25.54
C SER A 429 10.60 -13.47 26.97
N GLY A 430 9.32 -13.21 27.24
CA GLY A 430 8.81 -12.65 28.49
C GLY A 430 8.86 -11.12 28.60
N ARG A 431 9.58 -10.43 27.70
CA ARG A 431 9.55 -8.96 27.61
C ARG A 431 8.32 -8.47 26.85
N THR A 432 8.05 -7.17 26.97
CA THR A 432 6.81 -6.55 26.47
C THR A 432 7.06 -5.56 25.35
N VAL A 433 6.15 -5.55 24.38
CA VAL A 433 6.02 -4.48 23.38
C VAL A 433 4.72 -3.73 23.67
N GLU A 434 4.78 -2.40 23.74
CA GLU A 434 3.64 -1.52 23.96
C GLU A 434 3.41 -0.67 22.70
N LEU A 435 2.18 -0.64 22.19
CA LEU A 435 1.76 0.16 21.03
C LEU A 435 0.80 1.25 21.50
N THR A 436 1.23 2.50 21.46
CA THR A 436 0.48 3.65 22.00
C THR A 436 -0.01 4.57 20.89
N LEU A 437 -1.33 4.75 20.82
CA LEU A 437 -2.00 5.69 19.92
C LEU A 437 -1.91 7.13 20.46
N PRO A 438 -2.01 8.16 19.59
CA PRO A 438 -1.94 9.55 20.00
C PRO A 438 -3.18 9.96 20.82
N GLU A 439 -3.16 11.14 21.41
CA GLU A 439 -4.37 11.70 22.04
C GLU A 439 -5.42 11.94 20.95
N GLY A 440 -6.69 11.64 21.25
CA GLY A 440 -7.77 11.67 20.26
C GLY A 440 -7.90 10.39 19.42
N ALA A 441 -7.10 9.35 19.66
CA ALA A 441 -7.31 8.02 19.09
C ALA A 441 -7.16 6.93 20.17
N ARG A 442 -7.92 5.84 20.04
CA ARG A 442 -7.84 4.68 20.94
C ARG A 442 -8.06 3.37 20.20
N TRP A 443 -7.51 2.30 20.75
CA TRP A 443 -7.72 0.96 20.23
C TRP A 443 -9.15 0.51 20.49
N GLN A 444 -9.68 -0.26 19.54
CA GLN A 444 -10.93 -0.95 19.72
C GLN A 444 -10.71 -2.45 19.86
N PRO A 445 -11.25 -3.05 20.94
CA PRO A 445 -11.37 -4.48 21.00
C PRO A 445 -12.38 -4.97 19.95
N GLU A 446 -12.07 -6.06 19.26
CA GLU A 446 -13.03 -6.70 18.37
C GLU A 446 -14.25 -7.19 19.19
N PHE A 447 -15.44 -6.68 18.86
CA PHE A 447 -16.67 -7.05 19.53
C PHE A 447 -17.12 -8.42 19.01
N LYS A 448 -16.91 -9.50 19.78
CA LYS A 448 -17.61 -10.76 19.49
C LYS A 448 -19.00 -10.64 20.06
N ALA A 449 -19.99 -10.49 19.18
CA ALA A 449 -21.37 -10.69 19.56
C ALA A 449 -21.49 -12.11 20.16
N ASP A 450 -21.80 -12.20 21.46
CA ASP A 450 -22.40 -13.42 21.95
C ASP A 450 -23.76 -13.58 21.27
N THR A 451 -24.22 -14.82 21.19
CA THR A 451 -25.41 -15.20 20.42
C THR A 451 -26.72 -14.70 21.05
N ASP A 452 -26.67 -13.97 22.17
CA ASP A 452 -27.83 -13.61 22.99
C ASP A 452 -28.00 -12.09 23.23
N GLY A 453 -27.19 -11.26 22.58
CA GLY A 453 -27.52 -9.85 22.34
C GLY A 453 -27.90 -9.07 23.60
N LEU A 454 -27.00 -8.97 24.58
CA LEU A 454 -26.89 -7.84 25.52
C LEU A 454 -25.72 -8.05 26.49
N SER A 455 -24.96 -6.96 26.73
CA SER A 455 -24.04 -6.76 27.85
C SER A 455 -22.72 -7.56 27.85
N SER A 456 -21.69 -6.96 27.25
CA SER A 456 -20.47 -6.77 28.04
C SER A 456 -20.16 -5.28 28.10
N THR A 457 -20.35 -4.68 29.27
CA THR A 457 -19.83 -3.37 29.67
C THR A 457 -18.34 -3.46 30.06
N ASP A 458 -17.70 -4.58 29.74
CA ASP A 458 -16.31 -4.84 30.10
C ASP A 458 -15.47 -5.10 28.84
N PRO A 459 -14.75 -4.09 28.33
CA PRO A 459 -13.80 -4.28 27.26
C PRO A 459 -12.62 -5.20 27.66
N ALA A 460 -12.51 -5.63 28.93
CA ALA A 460 -11.58 -6.68 29.35
C ALA A 460 -12.04 -8.10 28.97
N SER A 461 -13.28 -8.28 28.49
CA SER A 461 -13.81 -9.56 28.00
C SER A 461 -13.67 -9.74 26.47
N ALA A 462 -13.10 -8.75 25.76
CA ALA A 462 -12.95 -8.83 24.32
C ALA A 462 -11.81 -9.77 23.90
N SER A 463 -12.06 -10.51 22.83
CA SER A 463 -11.23 -11.58 22.26
C SER A 463 -9.76 -11.20 22.10
N THR A 464 -8.88 -12.18 22.33
CA THR A 464 -7.42 -12.20 22.12
C THR A 464 -6.96 -12.00 20.66
N ASP A 465 -7.82 -11.50 19.76
CA ASP A 465 -7.67 -11.54 18.31
C ASP A 465 -6.85 -10.37 17.74
N ALA A 466 -5.72 -10.04 18.35
CA ALA A 466 -4.65 -9.49 17.53
C ALA A 466 -4.18 -10.62 16.61
N THR A 467 -4.71 -10.68 15.38
CA THR A 467 -4.30 -11.68 14.41
C THR A 467 -2.86 -11.40 14.02
N THR A 468 -1.94 -12.18 14.57
CA THR A 468 -0.52 -12.09 14.24
C THR A 468 -0.17 -13.13 13.18
N THR A 469 0.55 -12.71 12.14
CA THR A 469 1.34 -13.65 11.34
C THR A 469 2.78 -13.61 11.80
N SER A 470 3.31 -14.78 12.15
CA SER A 470 4.64 -14.94 12.73
C SER A 470 5.55 -15.68 11.75
N GLU A 471 6.79 -15.23 11.65
CA GLU A 471 7.85 -15.85 10.86
C GLU A 471 9.05 -16.11 11.77
N ASN A 472 9.82 -17.15 11.45
CA ASN A 472 11.13 -17.43 12.08
C ASN A 472 11.08 -17.60 13.60
N GLY A 473 9.98 -18.12 14.14
CA GLY A 473 9.84 -18.51 15.56
C GLY A 473 9.51 -17.36 16.53
N LEU A 474 9.46 -16.12 16.08
CA LEU A 474 9.04 -14.99 16.90
C LEU A 474 7.52 -14.92 17.01
N HIS A 475 7.00 -14.84 18.23
CA HIS A 475 5.56 -14.71 18.50
C HIS A 475 5.32 -13.59 19.52
N LEU A 476 4.25 -12.82 19.30
CA LEU A 476 3.75 -11.83 20.24
C LEU A 476 2.34 -12.23 20.66
N THR A 477 2.08 -12.25 21.96
CA THR A 477 0.74 -12.52 22.51
C THR A 477 0.15 -11.23 23.05
N PHE A 478 -1.05 -10.88 22.62
CA PHE A 478 -1.77 -9.74 23.20
C PHE A 478 -2.12 -10.04 24.66
N THR A 479 -1.80 -9.10 25.55
CA THR A 479 -1.97 -9.25 27.01
C THR A 479 -2.91 -8.21 27.63
N GLY A 480 -3.57 -7.41 26.79
CA GLY A 480 -4.54 -6.40 27.21
C GLY A 480 -4.07 -4.96 26.98
N TYR A 481 -4.90 -4.03 27.43
CA TYR A 481 -4.64 -2.60 27.35
C TYR A 481 -4.14 -2.04 28.68
N LYS A 482 -3.34 -0.97 28.62
CA LYS A 482 -2.84 -0.27 29.80
C LYS A 482 -3.76 0.92 30.13
N GLY A 483 -4.26 0.95 31.37
CA GLY A 483 -5.20 1.98 31.82
C GLY A 483 -6.61 1.79 31.25
N THR A 484 -7.49 2.75 31.50
CA THR A 484 -8.91 2.70 31.10
C THR A 484 -9.22 3.47 29.82
N ASN A 485 -8.24 4.19 29.25
CA ASN A 485 -8.44 5.00 28.04
C ASN A 485 -8.17 4.23 26.73
N TYR A 486 -7.72 2.96 26.83
CA TYR A 486 -7.46 2.07 25.70
C TYR A 486 -6.50 2.64 24.64
N ARG A 487 -5.59 3.53 25.02
CA ARG A 487 -4.59 4.11 24.10
C ARG A 487 -3.38 3.22 23.88
N THR A 488 -3.04 2.38 24.85
CA THR A 488 -1.83 1.54 24.80
C THR A 488 -2.21 0.06 24.81
N ALA A 489 -1.96 -0.63 23.69
CA ALA A 489 -2.07 -2.07 23.55
C ALA A 489 -0.75 -2.74 23.97
N LYS A 490 -0.83 -3.78 24.80
CA LYS A 490 0.35 -4.47 25.36
C LYS A 490 0.47 -5.89 24.83
N PHE A 491 1.63 -6.21 24.31
CA PHE A 491 2.01 -7.53 23.83
C PHE A 491 3.17 -8.09 24.64
N THR A 492 3.18 -9.41 24.86
CA THR A 492 4.31 -10.13 25.46
C THR A 492 4.98 -10.99 24.41
N VAL A 493 6.32 -10.94 24.33
CA VAL A 493 7.11 -11.81 23.47
C VAL A 493 7.01 -13.23 24.04
N THR A 494 6.45 -14.15 23.27
CA THR A 494 6.29 -15.56 23.67
C THR A 494 7.09 -16.52 22.80
N GLY A 495 7.50 -16.10 21.61
CA GLY A 495 8.37 -16.88 20.72
C GLY A 495 9.86 -16.69 21.02
N ASP A 496 10.67 -17.54 20.39
CA ASP A 496 12.14 -17.50 20.44
C ASP A 496 12.68 -17.84 19.05
N SER A 497 13.30 -16.85 18.41
CA SER A 497 13.90 -16.94 17.09
C SER A 497 15.40 -17.24 17.15
N SER A 498 16.01 -17.42 18.32
CA SER A 498 17.48 -17.58 18.47
C SER A 498 18.08 -18.75 17.67
N ASN A 499 17.28 -19.76 17.35
CA ASN A 499 17.68 -20.91 16.52
C ASN A 499 17.37 -20.73 15.02
N SER A 500 16.77 -19.60 14.62
CA SER A 500 16.52 -19.24 13.23
C SER A 500 17.77 -18.65 12.58
N LYS A 501 17.89 -18.83 11.26
CA LYS A 501 18.93 -18.17 10.45
C LYS A 501 18.56 -16.73 10.08
N ASP A 502 17.26 -16.50 9.96
CA ASP A 502 16.66 -15.23 9.57
C ASP A 502 16.00 -14.55 10.79
N PRO A 503 16.00 -13.20 10.85
CA PRO A 503 15.44 -12.50 11.98
C PRO A 503 13.95 -12.80 12.17
N GLY A 504 13.51 -12.88 13.42
CA GLY A 504 12.11 -13.04 13.79
C GLY A 504 11.28 -11.87 13.29
N LYS A 505 10.08 -12.15 12.79
CA LYS A 505 9.15 -11.13 12.32
C LYS A 505 7.72 -11.46 12.74
N VAL A 506 7.01 -10.45 13.23
CA VAL A 506 5.60 -10.53 13.58
C VAL A 506 4.86 -9.36 12.95
N THR A 507 3.79 -9.66 12.21
CA THR A 507 2.87 -8.66 11.68
C THR A 507 1.55 -8.75 12.44
N ILE A 508 1.13 -7.66 13.07
CA ILE A 508 -0.13 -7.48 13.77
C ILE A 508 -1.15 -6.94 12.76
N LYS A 509 -2.25 -7.65 12.58
CA LYS A 509 -3.26 -7.39 11.55
C LYS A 509 -4.64 -7.10 12.14
N ASN A 510 -5.54 -6.62 11.27
CA ASN A 510 -6.97 -6.42 11.57
C ASN A 510 -7.21 -5.59 12.83
N GLN A 511 -6.37 -4.59 13.07
CA GLN A 511 -6.55 -3.72 14.23
C GLN A 511 -7.49 -2.58 13.86
N GLN A 512 -8.36 -2.24 14.81
CA GLN A 512 -9.35 -1.18 14.66
C GLN A 512 -9.16 -0.09 15.69
N ILE A 513 -9.52 1.14 15.32
CA ILE A 513 -9.42 2.31 16.19
C ILE A 513 -10.71 3.12 16.18
N ALA A 514 -10.88 3.90 17.26
CA ALA A 514 -11.84 4.99 17.35
C ALA A 514 -11.10 6.33 17.36
N VAL A 515 -11.64 7.33 16.67
CA VAL A 515 -11.01 8.64 16.49
C VAL A 515 -11.95 9.75 16.96
N ASP A 516 -11.42 10.69 17.73
CA ASP A 516 -12.14 11.87 18.24
C ASP A 516 -12.72 12.72 17.09
N PRO A 517 -13.92 13.32 17.24
CA PRO A 517 -14.56 14.11 16.18
C PRO A 517 -13.72 15.29 15.67
N THR A 518 -12.76 15.75 16.46
CA THR A 518 -11.91 16.90 16.15
C THR A 518 -10.47 16.51 15.75
N PHE A 519 -10.10 15.23 15.86
CA PHE A 519 -8.75 14.77 15.54
C PHE A 519 -8.52 14.69 14.04
N THR A 520 -7.53 15.39 13.51
CA THR A 520 -7.19 15.34 12.07
C THR A 520 -5.69 15.18 11.87
N GLY A 521 -5.30 14.54 10.76
CA GLY A 521 -3.90 14.29 10.41
C GLY A 521 -3.45 12.85 10.64
N ASP A 522 -2.15 12.65 10.80
CA ASP A 522 -1.57 11.31 10.91
C ASP A 522 -1.90 10.66 12.26
N VAL A 523 -2.45 9.45 12.24
CA VAL A 523 -2.57 8.58 13.41
C VAL A 523 -1.27 7.80 13.54
N LYS A 524 -0.46 8.19 14.53
CA LYS A 524 0.88 7.65 14.77
C LYS A 524 0.88 6.69 15.96
N VAL A 525 1.31 5.46 15.74
CA VAL A 525 1.54 4.49 16.82
C VAL A 525 2.99 4.62 17.29
N GLU A 526 3.16 5.01 18.54
CA GLU A 526 4.44 4.96 19.25
C GLU A 526 4.66 3.55 19.79
N VAL A 527 5.81 2.96 19.48
CA VAL A 527 6.22 1.63 19.92
C VAL A 527 7.24 1.76 21.05
N GLY A 528 7.01 1.03 22.13
CA GLY A 528 7.88 0.98 23.30
C GLY A 528 7.76 -0.34 24.06
N GLY A 529 8.01 -0.30 25.36
CA GLY A 529 7.92 -1.46 26.25
C GLY A 529 9.29 -1.97 26.72
N SER A 530 9.29 -3.10 27.45
CA SER A 530 10.51 -3.66 28.05
C SER A 530 11.38 -4.44 27.07
N ALA A 531 10.85 -4.79 25.89
CA ALA A 531 11.59 -5.50 24.83
C ALA A 531 12.58 -4.60 24.05
N SER A 532 12.73 -3.33 24.45
CA SER A 532 13.68 -2.38 23.86
C SER A 532 13.44 -2.05 22.37
N VAL A 533 12.25 -2.35 21.86
CA VAL A 533 11.78 -1.86 20.55
C VAL A 533 11.28 -0.44 20.72
N THR A 534 11.79 0.48 19.90
CA THR A 534 11.36 1.88 19.91
C THR A 534 11.15 2.37 18.49
N GLY A 535 10.11 3.17 18.27
CA GLY A 535 9.87 3.79 16.98
C GLY A 535 8.47 4.39 16.90
N GLU A 536 8.20 5.07 15.80
CA GLU A 536 6.88 5.64 15.50
C GLU A 536 6.50 5.27 14.07
N VAL A 537 5.28 4.80 13.88
CA VAL A 537 4.73 4.45 12.56
C VAL A 537 3.38 5.11 12.34
N VAL A 538 3.15 5.65 11.14
CA VAL A 538 1.83 6.15 10.75
C VAL A 538 1.00 4.97 10.29
N VAL A 539 -0.15 4.75 10.92
CA VAL A 539 -1.01 3.59 10.63
C VAL A 539 -2.31 3.98 9.94
N ALA A 540 -2.73 5.24 10.08
CA ALA A 540 -3.90 5.79 9.41
C ALA A 540 -3.76 7.31 9.24
N LYS A 541 -4.61 7.89 8.38
CA LYS A 541 -4.78 9.32 8.19
C LYS A 541 -6.21 9.71 8.50
N ALA A 542 -6.40 10.50 9.54
CA ALA A 542 -7.70 10.99 9.98
C ALA A 542 -8.10 12.24 9.19
N ALA A 543 -9.25 12.17 8.53
CA ALA A 543 -9.93 13.30 7.92
C ALA A 543 -11.13 13.73 8.77
N GLY A 544 -11.40 15.03 8.86
CA GLY A 544 -12.62 15.52 9.52
C GLY A 544 -13.86 14.95 8.82
N SER A 545 -14.87 14.53 9.58
CA SER A 545 -16.14 14.07 8.99
C SER A 545 -16.83 15.22 8.23
N ILE A 546 -16.94 16.37 8.89
CA ILE A 546 -17.62 17.56 8.40
C ILE A 546 -16.84 18.83 8.72
N LYS A 547 -17.16 19.91 8.00
CA LYS A 547 -16.74 21.28 8.30
C LYS A 547 -17.96 22.18 8.38
N ALA A 548 -17.95 23.12 9.32
CA ALA A 548 -18.96 24.15 9.46
C ALA A 548 -18.43 25.54 9.07
N SER A 549 -19.31 26.40 8.57
CA SER A 549 -19.04 27.81 8.32
C SER A 549 -20.33 28.64 8.42
N SER A 550 -20.20 29.95 8.58
CA SER A 550 -21.33 30.88 8.50
C SER A 550 -21.10 31.92 7.42
N SER A 551 -22.18 32.40 6.80
CA SER A 551 -22.12 33.44 5.77
C SER A 551 -21.82 34.83 6.34
N ALA A 552 -22.19 35.09 7.59
CA ALA A 552 -21.96 36.36 8.29
C ALA A 552 -22.15 36.20 9.81
N THR A 553 -21.59 37.12 10.59
CA THR A 553 -21.78 37.21 12.04
C THR A 553 -22.47 38.53 12.41
N PRO A 554 -23.78 38.68 12.15
CA PRO A 554 -24.52 39.90 12.48
C PRO A 554 -24.52 40.19 13.98
N LYS A 555 -24.61 41.48 14.34
CA LYS A 555 -24.72 41.90 15.73
C LYS A 555 -26.13 41.65 16.25
N VAL A 556 -26.24 41.02 17.41
CA VAL A 556 -27.50 40.78 18.12
C VAL A 556 -27.45 41.38 19.52
N ASN A 557 -28.58 41.89 19.99
CA ASN A 557 -28.74 42.54 21.28
C ASN A 557 -29.22 41.54 22.34
N ILE A 558 -28.71 41.66 23.57
CA ILE A 558 -29.21 40.89 24.70
C ILE A 558 -30.67 41.26 25.05
N GLY A 559 -31.43 40.29 25.55
CA GLY A 559 -32.83 40.47 25.95
C GLY A 559 -33.82 40.68 24.80
N ALA A 560 -33.40 40.43 23.55
CA ALA A 560 -34.22 40.59 22.35
C ALA A 560 -34.44 39.25 21.63
N ALA A 561 -35.58 39.15 20.94
CA ALA A 561 -35.99 38.00 20.13
C ALA A 561 -36.11 38.39 18.64
N GLY A 562 -36.25 37.40 17.77
CA GLY A 562 -36.47 37.58 16.33
C GLY A 562 -35.25 38.02 15.55
N GLN A 563 -34.05 37.92 16.13
CA GLN A 563 -32.84 38.52 15.59
C GLN A 563 -32.18 37.59 14.58
N THR A 564 -31.92 38.08 13.37
CA THR A 564 -31.33 37.29 12.28
C THR A 564 -29.88 36.92 12.57
N ALA A 565 -29.54 35.64 12.42
CA ALA A 565 -28.16 35.15 12.38
C ALA A 565 -27.71 34.89 10.92
N GLY A 566 -26.41 34.71 10.71
CA GLY A 566 -25.90 34.29 9.40
C GLY A 566 -26.34 32.89 9.03
N ASP A 567 -26.56 32.64 7.74
CA ASP A 567 -26.78 31.28 7.22
C ASP A 567 -25.60 30.38 7.62
N PHE A 568 -25.89 29.15 8.02
CA PHE A 568 -24.90 28.18 8.46
C PHE A 568 -24.77 27.06 7.44
N THR A 569 -23.55 26.69 7.08
CA THR A 569 -23.25 25.68 6.08
C THR A 569 -22.45 24.56 6.70
N ILE A 570 -22.87 23.33 6.49
CA ILE A 570 -22.17 22.11 6.90
C ILE A 570 -21.81 21.34 5.64
N THR A 571 -20.53 21.02 5.47
CA THR A 571 -20.02 20.30 4.31
C THR A 571 -19.29 19.05 4.78
N GLU A 572 -19.65 17.90 4.24
CA GLU A 572 -18.86 16.68 4.42
C GLU A 572 -17.46 16.88 3.81
N GLN A 573 -16.39 16.49 4.51
CA GLN A 573 -15.06 16.53 3.91
C GLN A 573 -14.73 15.26 3.11
N ILE A 574 -15.52 14.20 3.33
CA ILE A 574 -15.43 12.89 2.68
C ILE A 574 -16.85 12.36 2.47
N ALA A 575 -17.08 11.53 1.44
CA ALA A 575 -18.38 10.84 1.30
C ALA A 575 -18.65 9.97 2.53
N GLY A 576 -19.89 9.96 3.02
CA GLY A 576 -20.24 9.28 4.28
C GLY A 576 -19.72 9.99 5.54
N GLY A 577 -19.41 11.29 5.46
CA GLY A 577 -19.06 12.10 6.63
C GLY A 577 -20.22 12.19 7.64
N PHE A 578 -21.46 12.12 7.17
CA PHE A 578 -22.62 11.79 7.98
C PHE A 578 -22.91 10.29 7.89
N SER A 579 -22.65 9.55 8.96
CA SER A 579 -22.99 8.13 9.03
C SER A 579 -24.47 7.91 9.33
N LYS A 580 -25.00 6.82 8.76
CA LYS A 580 -26.31 6.25 9.08
C LYS A 580 -26.08 4.77 9.31
N ASP A 581 -25.74 4.43 10.55
CA ASP A 581 -25.57 3.04 10.87
C ASP A 581 -26.92 2.34 11.04
N SER A 582 -27.12 1.25 10.32
CA SER A 582 -28.28 0.36 10.48
C SER A 582 -28.23 -0.44 11.79
N LYS A 583 -27.07 -0.49 12.45
CA LYS A 583 -26.79 -1.17 13.72
C LYS A 583 -26.90 -0.25 14.94
N HIS A 584 -27.09 1.06 14.77
CA HIS A 584 -27.11 2.03 15.88
C HIS A 584 -28.39 2.87 15.85
N ASP A 585 -29.06 2.99 17.01
CA ASP A 585 -30.47 3.36 17.08
C ASP A 585 -30.79 4.86 16.86
N ASN A 586 -29.79 5.75 16.74
CA ASN A 586 -30.02 7.20 16.69
C ASN A 586 -29.26 7.92 15.56
N ASN A 587 -29.98 8.22 14.47
CA ASN A 587 -29.49 8.93 13.29
C ASN A 587 -29.62 10.47 13.39
N GLN A 588 -29.73 11.01 14.60
CA GLN A 588 -30.01 12.43 14.81
C GLN A 588 -28.74 13.29 14.84
N VAL A 589 -28.70 14.31 13.97
CA VAL A 589 -27.77 15.43 14.03
C VAL A 589 -28.39 16.54 14.88
N ILE A 590 -27.58 17.19 15.70
CA ILE A 590 -27.99 18.25 16.63
C ILE A 590 -27.20 19.51 16.32
N LEU A 591 -27.92 20.60 16.04
CA LEU A 591 -27.38 21.95 15.97
C LEU A 591 -27.63 22.63 17.32
N ASP A 592 -26.57 22.92 18.04
CA ASP A 592 -26.61 23.26 19.46
C ASP A 592 -26.07 24.68 19.71
N LEU A 593 -26.94 25.56 20.20
CA LEU A 593 -26.62 26.93 20.60
C LEU A 593 -26.13 26.97 22.06
N PRO A 594 -25.31 27.97 22.44
CA PRO A 594 -24.84 28.12 23.81
C PRO A 594 -25.98 28.49 24.77
N ASP A 595 -25.76 28.22 26.05
CA ASP A 595 -26.69 28.56 27.13
C ASP A 595 -27.13 30.04 27.07
N GLY A 596 -28.43 30.27 27.28
CA GLY A 596 -29.04 31.60 27.18
C GLY A 596 -29.36 32.07 25.75
N VAL A 597 -29.03 31.29 24.72
CA VAL A 597 -29.42 31.55 23.32
C VAL A 597 -30.36 30.46 22.82
N ALA A 598 -31.51 30.86 22.28
CA ALA A 598 -32.51 29.94 21.72
C ALA A 598 -32.85 30.27 20.27
N PHE A 599 -33.27 29.27 19.50
CA PHE A 599 -33.87 29.47 18.19
C PHE A 599 -35.25 30.12 18.34
N ASP A 600 -35.49 31.24 17.67
CA ASP A 600 -36.78 31.94 17.65
C ASP A 600 -37.57 31.57 16.38
N GLY A 601 -38.03 30.33 16.36
CA GLY A 601 -38.71 29.70 15.23
C GLY A 601 -37.84 28.65 14.52
N LYS A 602 -38.50 27.82 13.70
CA LYS A 602 -37.86 26.70 13.00
C LYS A 602 -37.06 27.20 11.78
N PRO A 603 -35.72 26.99 11.72
CA PRO A 603 -34.92 27.35 10.55
C PRO A 603 -35.22 26.41 9.37
N THR A 604 -34.77 26.81 8.19
CA THR A 604 -34.85 25.99 6.97
C THR A 604 -33.55 25.20 6.81
N ILE A 605 -33.62 23.86 6.73
CA ILE A 605 -32.46 22.99 6.51
C ILE A 605 -32.64 22.28 5.17
N GLN A 606 -31.65 22.40 4.28
CA GLN A 606 -31.71 21.81 2.94
C GLN A 606 -30.34 21.27 2.52
N VAL A 607 -30.33 20.10 1.90
CA VAL A 607 -29.16 19.59 1.17
C VAL A 607 -29.08 20.36 -0.16
N THR A 608 -27.97 21.08 -0.36
CA THR A 608 -27.78 21.99 -1.50
C THR A 608 -26.83 21.44 -2.57
N SER A 609 -26.04 20.43 -2.21
CA SER A 609 -25.12 19.72 -3.09
C SER A 609 -24.87 18.32 -2.55
N GLY A 610 -24.57 17.36 -3.43
CA GLY A 610 -24.41 15.94 -3.10
C GLY A 610 -25.74 15.19 -3.03
N ASP A 611 -25.70 14.00 -2.44
CA ASP A 611 -26.77 13.00 -2.43
C ASP A 611 -27.22 12.55 -1.03
N LEU A 612 -26.71 13.19 0.03
CA LEU A 612 -27.20 12.98 1.40
C LEU A 612 -28.72 13.20 1.49
N THR A 613 -29.42 12.34 2.23
CA THR A 613 -30.85 12.52 2.50
C THR A 613 -31.11 12.73 3.99
N ILE A 614 -31.98 13.69 4.30
CA ILE A 614 -32.33 14.09 5.66
C ILE A 614 -33.84 14.25 5.83
N ASP A 615 -34.34 14.03 7.04
CA ASP A 615 -35.74 14.25 7.40
C ASP A 615 -35.87 14.70 8.88
N ASN A 616 -37.09 14.73 9.40
CA ASN A 616 -37.45 14.96 10.80
C ASN A 616 -36.81 16.21 11.42
N ILE A 617 -36.86 17.33 10.70
CA ILE A 617 -36.34 18.60 11.21
C ILE A 617 -37.24 19.11 12.34
N GLN A 618 -36.68 19.30 13.54
CA GLN A 618 -37.42 19.75 14.72
C GLN A 618 -36.63 20.80 15.50
N THR A 619 -37.34 21.76 16.11
CA THR A 619 -36.79 22.58 17.19
C THR A 619 -37.00 21.81 18.49
N ALA A 620 -35.96 21.66 19.29
CA ALA A 620 -36.00 20.92 20.54
C ALA A 620 -35.50 21.77 21.69
N ALA A 621 -36.16 21.64 22.84
CA ALA A 621 -35.69 22.23 24.09
C ALA A 621 -34.59 21.36 24.72
N ASP A 622 -33.54 21.95 25.30
CA ASP A 622 -32.66 21.21 26.20
C ASP A 622 -33.37 20.90 27.52
N ASN A 623 -33.48 19.61 27.83
CA ASN A 623 -34.20 19.07 28.99
C ASN A 623 -35.60 19.68 29.23
N GLY A 624 -36.29 20.12 28.16
CA GLY A 624 -37.61 20.74 28.24
C GLY A 624 -37.65 22.20 28.74
N THR A 625 -36.50 22.88 28.82
CA THR A 625 -36.41 24.21 29.46
C THR A 625 -36.02 25.38 28.53
N SER A 626 -35.31 25.15 27.41
CA SER A 626 -34.96 26.19 26.42
C SER A 626 -34.77 25.65 25.00
N ASP A 627 -35.39 26.25 23.98
CA ASP A 627 -35.30 25.88 22.55
C ASP A 627 -33.93 26.20 21.89
N ASN A 628 -32.82 25.81 22.52
CA ASN A 628 -31.46 26.05 22.04
C ASN A 628 -30.97 25.03 21.01
N ARG A 629 -31.78 24.01 20.67
CA ARG A 629 -31.40 22.95 19.72
C ARG A 629 -32.32 22.90 18.52
N VAL A 630 -31.72 22.59 17.37
CA VAL A 630 -32.44 22.13 16.19
C VAL A 630 -31.88 20.78 15.79
N THR A 631 -32.74 19.80 15.58
CA THR A 631 -32.37 18.44 15.22
C THR A 631 -32.89 18.07 13.85
N PHE A 632 -32.20 17.15 13.17
CA PHE A 632 -32.68 16.49 11.96
C PHE A 632 -32.07 15.09 11.89
N GLU A 633 -32.69 14.19 11.14
CA GLU A 633 -32.23 12.81 11.00
C GLU A 633 -31.58 12.58 9.64
N VAL A 634 -30.51 11.80 9.62
CA VAL A 634 -29.91 11.28 8.39
C VAL A 634 -30.68 10.04 7.96
N THR A 635 -31.35 10.12 6.81
CA THR A 635 -32.17 9.01 6.27
C THR A 635 -31.44 8.19 5.21
N GLY A 636 -30.29 8.64 4.74
CA GLY A 636 -29.44 7.92 3.79
C GLY A 636 -28.08 8.61 3.66
N GLU A 637 -27.01 7.83 3.75
CA GLU A 637 -25.63 8.29 3.60
C GLU A 637 -25.36 8.78 2.18
N SER A 638 -24.35 9.64 2.07
CA SER A 638 -23.92 10.17 0.79
C SER A 638 -22.87 9.27 0.13
N THR A 639 -22.93 9.14 -1.19
CA THR A 639 -21.85 8.54 -1.99
C THR A 639 -20.87 9.59 -2.49
N THR A 640 -21.22 10.87 -2.36
CA THR A 640 -20.38 12.03 -2.68
C THR A 640 -20.44 13.08 -1.55
N PRO A 641 -19.35 13.82 -1.26
CA PRO A 641 -19.38 14.83 -0.21
C PRO A 641 -20.54 15.83 -0.41
N SER A 642 -21.46 15.86 0.54
CA SER A 642 -22.69 16.64 0.48
C SER A 642 -22.60 17.91 1.32
N THR A 643 -23.43 18.91 0.99
CA THR A 643 -23.49 20.18 1.71
C THR A 643 -24.91 20.51 2.15
N ILE A 644 -25.07 20.71 3.46
CA ILE A 644 -26.30 21.17 4.10
C ILE A 644 -26.20 22.68 4.31
N LYS A 645 -27.26 23.40 3.91
CA LYS A 645 -27.47 24.81 4.23
C LYS A 645 -28.59 24.95 5.23
N VAL A 646 -28.32 25.68 6.31
CA VAL A 646 -29.28 26.11 7.33
C VAL A 646 -29.49 27.61 7.17
N SER A 647 -30.70 28.02 6.80
CA SER A 647 -31.07 29.40 6.56
C SER A 647 -32.28 29.83 7.39
N ASN A 648 -32.61 31.12 7.34
CA ASN A 648 -33.69 31.72 8.13
C ASN A 648 -33.51 31.52 9.64
N ILE A 649 -32.27 31.54 10.11
CA ILE A 649 -31.94 31.40 11.53
C ILE A 649 -32.32 32.70 12.26
N LYS A 650 -33.22 32.59 13.22
CA LYS A 650 -33.60 33.67 14.13
C LYS A 650 -33.28 33.29 15.56
N LEU A 651 -32.80 34.24 16.35
CA LEU A 651 -32.31 34.02 17.70
C LEU A 651 -33.11 34.85 18.72
N LYS A 652 -33.33 34.22 19.87
CA LYS A 652 -33.69 34.85 21.14
C LYS A 652 -32.48 34.77 22.06
N VAL A 653 -32.00 35.94 22.52
CA VAL A 653 -30.81 36.05 23.35
C VAL A 653 -31.22 36.55 24.73
N ASP A 654 -30.93 35.80 25.77
CA ASP A 654 -31.20 36.20 27.15
C ASP A 654 -30.25 37.34 27.61
N ARG A 655 -30.65 38.08 28.65
CA ARG A 655 -29.85 39.14 29.27
C ARG A 655 -28.63 38.64 30.04
N THR A 656 -28.53 37.32 30.24
CA THR A 656 -27.41 36.65 30.93
C THR A 656 -26.25 36.32 29.99
N VAL A 657 -26.47 36.35 28.68
CA VAL A 657 -25.45 36.01 27.68
C VAL A 657 -24.39 37.11 27.62
N ALA A 658 -23.11 36.72 27.74
CA ALA A 658 -21.99 37.63 27.66
C ALA A 658 -21.80 38.21 26.25
N GLU A 659 -21.18 39.39 26.16
CA GLU A 659 -20.70 39.95 24.89
C GLU A 659 -19.67 39.01 24.25
N GLY A 660 -19.80 38.78 22.93
CA GLY A 660 -18.93 37.85 22.22
C GLY A 660 -19.63 37.04 21.13
N PRO A 661 -18.93 36.08 20.51
CA PRO A 661 -19.50 35.25 19.45
C PRO A 661 -20.58 34.30 19.98
N ILE A 662 -21.66 34.16 19.21
CA ILE A 662 -22.61 33.06 19.36
C ILE A 662 -22.15 31.94 18.42
N THR A 663 -21.55 30.90 18.99
CA THR A 663 -21.06 29.74 18.25
C THR A 663 -22.13 28.66 18.16
N LEU A 664 -22.51 28.27 16.95
CA LEU A 664 -23.36 27.10 16.70
C LEU A 664 -22.49 25.84 16.54
N LYS A 665 -22.77 24.80 17.32
CA LYS A 665 -22.06 23.51 17.29
C LYS A 665 -22.88 22.46 16.53
N VAL A 666 -22.19 21.61 15.77
CA VAL A 666 -22.76 20.42 15.13
C VAL A 666 -22.36 19.20 15.95
N LYS A 667 -23.36 18.50 16.46
CA LYS A 667 -23.24 17.35 17.35
C LYS A 667 -24.14 16.20 16.86
N GLY A 668 -24.13 15.10 17.60
CA GLY A 668 -24.98 13.94 17.34
C GLY A 668 -24.20 12.77 16.76
N GLN A 669 -24.77 11.57 16.89
CA GLN A 669 -24.10 10.32 16.52
C GLN A 669 -23.65 10.25 15.05
N PRO A 670 -24.40 10.73 14.05
CA PRO A 670 -23.97 10.68 12.65
C PRO A 670 -22.62 11.34 12.34
N VAL A 671 -22.18 12.29 13.17
CA VAL A 671 -20.92 13.06 12.95
C VAL A 671 -19.91 12.88 14.09
N ALA A 672 -20.34 12.34 15.22
CA ALA A 672 -19.59 12.15 16.44
C ALA A 672 -20.08 10.90 17.18
N TYR A 673 -20.07 9.75 16.51
CA TYR A 673 -20.57 8.47 17.03
C TYR A 673 -19.83 8.05 18.30
N THR A 674 -18.56 8.35 18.30
CA THR A 674 -17.61 8.14 19.38
C THR A 674 -17.82 9.01 20.62
N SER A 675 -18.80 9.93 20.61
CA SER A 675 -19.29 10.66 21.80
C SER A 675 -19.74 9.79 22.98
N LYS A 676 -19.94 8.49 22.76
CA LYS A 676 -20.20 7.51 23.82
C LYS A 676 -19.01 7.27 24.76
N TYR A 677 -17.80 7.71 24.38
CA TYR A 677 -16.58 7.55 25.16
C TYR A 677 -16.32 8.79 26.02
N SER A 678 -16.46 8.67 27.35
CA SER A 678 -16.35 9.78 28.32
C SER A 678 -14.96 10.39 28.49
N ASP A 679 -13.92 9.79 27.92
CA ASP A 679 -12.52 10.13 28.20
C ASP A 679 -11.95 11.20 27.25
N TRP A 680 -12.80 11.79 26.40
CA TRP A 680 -12.40 12.73 25.36
C TRP A 680 -12.90 14.14 25.66
N THR A 681 -12.05 15.14 25.36
CA THR A 681 -12.29 16.53 25.72
C THR A 681 -13.40 17.20 24.88
N ASN A 682 -13.64 16.74 23.65
CA ASN A 682 -14.64 17.31 22.71
C ASN A 682 -15.44 16.23 21.97
N ASP A 683 -15.75 15.16 22.69
CA ASP A 683 -16.37 13.92 22.21
C ASP A 683 -17.69 14.10 21.43
N THR A 684 -18.43 15.17 21.68
CA THR A 684 -19.76 15.42 21.13
C THR A 684 -19.79 16.40 19.97
N THR A 685 -18.74 17.20 19.75
CA THR A 685 -18.76 18.31 18.77
C THR A 685 -17.86 18.01 17.57
N ALA A 686 -18.46 17.74 16.42
CA ALA A 686 -17.73 17.45 15.18
C ALA A 686 -17.31 18.72 14.42
N ALA A 687 -18.15 19.76 14.45
CA ALA A 687 -17.82 21.04 13.83
C ALA A 687 -18.52 22.21 14.54
N LYS A 688 -18.05 23.43 14.32
CA LYS A 688 -18.66 24.64 14.86
C LYS A 688 -18.33 25.87 14.01
N ALA A 689 -19.19 26.87 14.04
CA ALA A 689 -18.89 28.20 13.52
C ALA A 689 -19.70 29.28 14.25
N ASP A 690 -19.18 30.49 14.27
CA ASP A 690 -19.87 31.64 14.83
C ASP A 690 -20.94 32.11 13.84
N ILE A 691 -22.18 32.30 14.33
CA ILE A 691 -23.34 32.66 13.50
C ILE A 691 -23.88 34.07 13.80
N ALA A 692 -23.45 34.66 14.91
CA ALA A 692 -23.81 36.02 15.34
C ALA A 692 -22.81 36.51 16.38
N THR A 693 -22.86 37.79 16.71
CA THR A 693 -22.06 38.37 17.80
C THR A 693 -22.98 39.16 18.73
N VAL A 694 -22.99 38.78 20.01
CA VAL A 694 -23.69 39.53 21.05
C VAL A 694 -22.99 40.87 21.22
N ALA A 695 -23.75 41.94 21.02
CA ALA A 695 -23.35 43.29 21.33
C ALA A 695 -24.21 43.81 22.48
N THR A 696 -23.62 44.62 23.37
CA THR A 696 -24.44 45.54 24.16
C THR A 696 -25.23 46.41 23.18
N PRO A 697 -26.54 46.62 23.39
CA PRO A 697 -27.22 47.69 22.70
C PRO A 697 -26.42 48.95 22.99
N ALA A 698 -25.83 49.56 21.97
CA ALA A 698 -25.34 50.91 22.12
C ALA A 698 -26.54 51.70 22.63
N ALA A 699 -26.44 52.30 23.82
CA ALA A 699 -27.37 53.35 24.18
C ALA A 699 -27.38 54.32 23.00
N SER A 700 -28.56 54.68 22.49
CA SER A 700 -28.61 55.73 21.50
C SER A 700 -27.87 56.93 22.11
N ASP A 701 -26.98 57.55 21.33
CA ASP A 701 -26.21 58.76 21.69
C ASP A 701 -27.12 59.99 21.81
N GLN A 702 -28.28 59.84 22.46
CA GLN A 702 -29.14 60.95 22.83
C GLN A 702 -28.89 61.20 24.32
N ARG A 703 -27.89 62.02 24.63
CA ARG A 703 -27.82 62.72 25.92
C ARG A 703 -29.03 63.64 25.99
N GLY A 704 -30.14 63.14 26.53
CA GLY A 704 -31.35 63.92 26.68
C GLY A 704 -31.15 65.00 27.74
N ASN A 705 -31.24 66.26 27.34
CA ASN A 705 -31.33 67.37 28.29
C ASN A 705 -32.76 67.43 28.81
N ALA A 706 -33.00 66.92 30.02
CA ALA A 706 -34.32 66.90 30.63
C ALA A 706 -34.43 67.87 31.80
N VAL A 707 -35.54 68.62 31.85
CA VAL A 707 -35.82 69.61 32.90
C VAL A 707 -37.11 69.23 33.63
N PHE A 708 -36.98 68.92 34.91
CA PHE A 708 -38.06 68.55 35.82
C PHE A 708 -38.34 69.70 36.78
N LYS A 709 -39.60 70.05 37.02
CA LYS A 709 -39.99 71.10 37.97
C LYS A 709 -40.59 70.50 39.23
N ILE A 710 -40.21 71.00 40.40
CA ILE A 710 -40.78 70.57 41.69
C ILE A 710 -42.29 70.84 41.70
N GLY A 711 -43.06 69.84 42.15
CA GLY A 711 -44.51 69.93 42.30
C GLY A 711 -45.31 69.90 40.98
N ALA A 712 -44.66 69.85 39.82
CA ALA A 712 -45.33 69.75 38.52
C ALA A 712 -45.19 68.34 37.95
N THR A 713 -46.20 67.89 37.20
CA THR A 713 -46.19 66.63 36.44
C THR A 713 -45.78 66.79 34.98
N SER A 714 -45.57 68.03 34.51
CA SER A 714 -44.93 68.28 33.22
C SER A 714 -43.41 68.41 33.38
N TYR A 715 -42.68 67.94 32.37
CA TYR A 715 -41.22 68.07 32.26
C TYR A 715 -40.85 68.21 30.79
N THR A 716 -39.64 68.66 30.47
CA THR A 716 -39.17 68.70 29.08
C THR A 716 -38.04 67.72 28.85
N VAL A 717 -37.97 67.14 27.65
CA VAL A 717 -36.82 66.37 27.15
C VAL A 717 -36.41 67.00 25.83
N ASN A 718 -35.17 67.48 25.75
CA ASN A 718 -34.64 68.21 24.59
C ASN A 718 -35.56 69.36 24.13
N GLY A 719 -36.22 70.03 25.08
CA GLY A 719 -37.14 71.15 24.82
C GLY A 719 -38.57 70.76 24.44
N SER A 720 -38.87 69.47 24.23
CA SER A 720 -40.25 69.00 24.03
C SER A 720 -40.92 68.67 25.36
N GLU A 721 -42.14 69.17 25.56
CA GLU A 721 -42.92 68.92 26.77
C GLU A 721 -43.42 67.47 26.82
N GLN A 722 -43.35 66.87 28.00
CA GLN A 722 -43.74 65.51 28.34
C GLN A 722 -44.51 65.54 29.68
N THR A 723 -45.25 64.47 29.97
CA THR A 723 -46.01 64.33 31.22
C THR A 723 -45.58 63.07 31.98
N MET A 724 -45.50 63.19 33.30
CA MET A 724 -45.26 62.10 34.26
C MET A 724 -46.43 62.00 35.24
N ASP A 725 -46.58 60.85 35.86
CA ASP A 725 -47.70 60.57 36.79
C ASP A 725 -47.37 60.76 38.28
N ALA A 726 -46.14 61.16 38.59
CA ALA A 726 -45.72 61.59 39.92
C ALA A 726 -44.86 62.84 39.82
N ALA A 727 -45.14 63.84 40.66
CA ALA A 727 -44.39 65.08 40.69
C ALA A 727 -43.10 64.94 41.53
N PRO A 728 -41.97 65.52 41.09
CA PRO A 728 -40.78 65.67 41.90
C PRO A 728 -41.04 66.50 43.15
N TYR A 729 -40.34 66.20 44.24
CA TYR A 729 -40.45 66.97 45.49
C TYR A 729 -39.11 67.08 46.20
N ILE A 730 -39.06 67.98 47.18
CA ILE A 730 -37.92 68.15 48.07
C ILE A 730 -38.30 67.62 49.45
N LYS A 731 -37.45 66.78 50.02
CA LYS A 731 -37.59 66.23 51.37
C LYS A 731 -36.21 66.21 52.03
N ASN A 732 -36.09 66.78 53.23
CA ASN A 732 -34.83 66.86 53.98
C ASN A 732 -33.65 67.38 53.13
N ASP A 733 -33.86 68.49 52.43
CA ASP A 733 -32.87 69.11 51.52
C ASP A 733 -32.37 68.20 50.39
N ARG A 734 -33.16 67.18 50.02
CA ARG A 734 -32.88 66.28 48.90
C ARG A 734 -34.03 66.26 47.92
N THR A 735 -33.69 66.27 46.64
CA THR A 735 -34.67 66.28 45.56
C THR A 735 -34.96 64.86 45.09
N TYR A 736 -36.23 64.49 45.12
CA TYR A 736 -36.74 63.17 44.78
C TYR A 736 -37.47 63.23 43.44
N LEU A 737 -37.06 62.39 42.49
CA LEU A 737 -37.69 62.28 41.17
C LEU A 737 -38.17 60.84 40.93
N PRO A 738 -39.23 60.64 40.12
CA PRO A 738 -39.66 59.31 39.74
C PRO A 738 -38.68 58.73 38.73
N ILE A 739 -37.95 57.69 39.15
CA ILE A 739 -36.74 57.22 38.44
C ILE A 739 -37.00 56.77 37.00
N ARG A 740 -38.18 56.20 36.74
CA ARG A 740 -38.51 55.71 35.41
C ARG A 740 -38.36 56.81 34.35
N TYR A 741 -38.88 58.01 34.63
CA TYR A 741 -38.83 59.13 33.70
C TYR A 741 -37.42 59.72 33.56
N VAL A 742 -36.67 59.76 34.66
CA VAL A 742 -35.27 60.21 34.63
C VAL A 742 -34.41 59.27 33.80
N ALA A 743 -34.51 57.96 34.03
CA ALA A 743 -33.75 56.96 33.31
C ALA A 743 -34.14 56.96 31.81
N GLN A 744 -35.44 57.05 31.49
CA GLN A 744 -35.91 57.20 30.11
C GLN A 744 -35.38 58.47 29.43
N ALA A 745 -35.38 59.60 30.13
CA ALA A 745 -34.80 60.84 29.63
C ALA A 745 -33.29 60.74 29.35
N LEU A 746 -32.59 59.88 30.11
CA LEU A 746 -31.18 59.54 29.91
C LEU A 746 -30.94 58.43 28.86
N GLY A 747 -31.97 58.09 28.06
CA GLY A 747 -31.88 57.08 27.01
C GLY A 747 -31.95 55.63 27.50
N VAL A 748 -32.27 55.39 28.78
CA VAL A 748 -32.48 54.04 29.30
C VAL A 748 -33.89 53.57 28.90
N SER A 749 -33.95 52.53 28.06
CA SER A 749 -35.23 51.90 27.70
C SER A 749 -35.96 51.39 28.95
N SER A 750 -37.30 51.45 28.94
CA SER A 750 -38.16 50.91 30.01
C SER A 750 -37.83 49.45 30.37
N SER A 751 -37.36 48.66 29.39
CA SER A 751 -36.98 47.26 29.56
C SER A 751 -35.68 47.06 30.37
N ASN A 752 -34.89 48.12 30.56
CA ASN A 752 -33.64 48.13 31.32
C ASN A 752 -33.82 48.76 32.71
N ILE A 753 -35.07 48.97 33.15
CA ILE A 753 -35.44 49.48 34.47
C ILE A 753 -36.29 48.41 35.15
N LEU A 754 -35.65 47.58 35.97
CA LEU A 754 -36.30 46.44 36.62
C LEU A 754 -36.71 46.79 38.04
N TRP A 755 -37.96 46.46 38.40
CA TRP A 755 -38.45 46.48 39.77
C TRP A 755 -38.53 45.03 40.27
N SER A 756 -37.93 44.75 41.43
CA SER A 756 -38.10 43.50 42.17
C SER A 756 -38.96 43.78 43.40
N ASP A 757 -40.15 43.18 43.42
CA ASP A 757 -41.07 43.31 44.55
C ASP A 757 -40.54 42.57 45.79
N ALA A 758 -39.98 41.37 45.58
CA ALA A 758 -39.38 40.55 46.62
C ALA A 758 -38.21 41.27 47.33
N ASP A 759 -37.36 41.94 46.57
CA ASP A 759 -36.21 42.68 47.12
C ASP A 759 -36.54 44.13 47.48
N ARG A 760 -37.78 44.58 47.18
CA ARG A 760 -38.16 46.01 47.14
C ARG A 760 -37.05 46.87 46.52
N SER A 761 -36.57 46.49 45.35
CA SER A 761 -35.40 47.13 44.71
C SER A 761 -35.63 47.48 43.25
N VAL A 762 -34.95 48.53 42.81
CA VAL A 762 -34.86 48.93 41.41
C VAL A 762 -33.44 48.64 40.89
N THR A 763 -33.35 48.04 39.71
CA THR A 763 -32.08 47.80 39.00
C THR A 763 -32.13 48.44 37.63
N ILE A 764 -31.16 49.31 37.35
CA ILE A 764 -31.04 50.07 36.10
C ILE A 764 -29.81 49.60 35.35
N PHE A 765 -29.98 49.24 34.08
CA PHE A 765 -28.89 48.85 33.18
C PHE A 765 -28.67 49.95 32.14
N GLN A 766 -27.52 50.63 32.21
CA GLN A 766 -27.13 51.67 31.26
C GLN A 766 -25.67 51.50 30.85
N ASN A 767 -25.43 51.13 29.59
CA ASN A 767 -24.09 50.82 29.07
C ASN A 767 -23.36 49.81 29.99
N ASN A 768 -22.11 50.11 30.39
CA ASN A 768 -21.34 49.32 31.36
C ASN A 768 -21.68 49.61 32.83
N ARG A 769 -22.87 50.15 33.13
CA ARG A 769 -23.28 50.48 34.50
C ARG A 769 -24.57 49.78 34.89
N VAL A 770 -24.51 49.00 35.96
CA VAL A 770 -25.63 48.38 36.64
C VAL A 770 -25.81 49.09 37.98
N VAL A 771 -26.92 49.80 38.16
CA VAL A 771 -27.24 50.51 39.41
C VAL A 771 -28.40 49.82 40.09
N LYS A 772 -28.16 49.19 41.25
CA LYS A 772 -29.20 48.57 42.09
C LYS A 772 -29.41 49.40 43.35
N MET A 773 -30.66 49.71 43.67
CA MET A 773 -31.06 50.45 44.87
C MET A 773 -32.26 49.79 45.53
N THR A 774 -32.25 49.70 46.86
CA THR A 774 -33.33 49.11 47.65
C THR A 774 -34.11 50.20 48.38
N ILE A 775 -35.44 50.10 48.41
CA ILE A 775 -36.32 51.02 49.15
C ILE A 775 -35.91 51.04 50.63
N ASP A 776 -35.92 52.23 51.22
CA ASP A 776 -35.57 52.50 52.63
C ASP A 776 -34.09 52.20 52.99
N SER A 777 -33.22 51.93 52.00
CA SER A 777 -31.79 51.68 52.21
C SER A 777 -30.91 52.84 51.74
N ASN A 778 -29.94 53.24 52.57
CA ASN A 778 -28.90 54.21 52.21
C ASN A 778 -27.69 53.55 51.50
N VAL A 779 -27.84 52.33 50.99
CA VAL A 779 -26.81 51.63 50.21
C VAL A 779 -27.30 51.41 48.79
N MET A 780 -26.52 51.90 47.83
CA MET A 780 -26.66 51.68 46.40
C MET A 780 -25.53 50.79 45.91
N TYR A 781 -25.78 49.94 44.92
CA TYR A 781 -24.74 49.16 44.26
C TYR A 781 -24.52 49.67 42.85
N VAL A 782 -23.27 49.99 42.51
CA VAL A 782 -22.87 50.35 41.15
C VAL A 782 -21.90 49.29 40.66
N ASN A 783 -22.28 48.53 39.62
CA ASN A 783 -21.53 47.37 39.13
C ASN A 783 -21.17 46.38 40.24
N GLY A 784 -22.08 46.17 41.18
CA GLY A 784 -21.89 45.27 42.33
C GLY A 784 -21.08 45.88 43.50
N VAL A 785 -20.50 47.07 43.35
CA VAL A 785 -19.78 47.76 44.44
C VAL A 785 -20.74 48.60 45.27
N ALA A 786 -20.75 48.40 46.59
CA ALA A 786 -21.59 49.16 47.52
C ALA A 786 -21.11 50.62 47.65
N VAL A 787 -22.04 51.56 47.55
CA VAL A 787 -21.86 53.00 47.68
C VAL A 787 -22.91 53.51 48.67
N THR A 788 -22.47 54.18 49.74
CA THR A 788 -23.39 54.81 50.69
C THR A 788 -23.91 56.12 50.12
N ILE A 789 -25.21 56.36 50.23
CA ILE A 789 -25.91 57.57 49.80
C ILE A 789 -26.54 58.25 51.02
N ASP A 790 -26.75 59.56 50.94
CA ASP A 790 -27.19 60.39 52.06
C ASP A 790 -28.72 60.47 52.22
N ALA A 791 -29.46 59.82 51.31
CA ALA A 791 -30.90 59.70 51.35
C ALA A 791 -31.34 58.37 50.73
N ALA A 792 -32.35 57.72 51.32
CA ALA A 792 -32.85 56.44 50.83
C ALA A 792 -33.88 56.64 49.70
N PRO A 793 -33.94 55.72 48.72
CA PRO A 793 -35.09 55.52 47.83
C PRO A 793 -36.39 55.34 48.63
N GLU A 794 -37.50 55.88 48.13
CA GLU A 794 -38.82 55.65 48.74
C GLU A 794 -39.91 55.38 47.69
N ILE A 795 -41.04 54.88 48.15
CA ILE A 795 -42.25 54.77 47.31
C ILE A 795 -43.19 55.90 47.72
N ASN A 796 -43.55 56.75 46.77
CA ASN A 796 -44.55 57.81 46.94
C ASN A 796 -45.59 57.69 45.83
N ASN A 797 -46.88 57.69 46.16
CA ASN A 797 -47.99 57.56 45.21
C ASN A 797 -47.83 56.38 44.22
N GLY A 798 -47.33 55.23 44.69
CA GLY A 798 -47.13 54.03 43.85
C GLY A 798 -45.95 54.14 42.87
N ARG A 799 -45.09 55.15 43.00
CA ARG A 799 -43.89 55.32 42.18
C ARG A 799 -42.63 55.30 43.05
N THR A 800 -41.58 54.68 42.52
CA THR A 800 -40.25 54.70 43.12
C THR A 800 -39.61 56.07 42.91
N MET A 801 -39.39 56.78 44.01
CA MET A 801 -38.80 58.09 44.07
C MET A 801 -37.37 57.97 44.56
N LEU A 802 -36.41 58.50 43.81
CA LEU A 802 -34.99 58.41 44.14
C LEU A 802 -34.35 59.78 44.34
N PRO A 803 -33.37 59.90 45.25
CA PRO A 803 -32.55 61.10 45.39
C PRO A 803 -31.72 61.30 44.13
N ILE A 804 -32.09 62.29 43.31
CA ILE A 804 -31.62 62.40 41.93
C ILE A 804 -30.11 62.61 41.82
N ARG A 805 -29.48 63.27 42.79
CA ARG A 805 -28.03 63.51 42.78
C ARG A 805 -27.24 62.21 42.80
N ALA A 806 -27.57 61.31 43.72
CA ALA A 806 -26.87 60.04 43.88
C ALA A 806 -27.03 59.15 42.64
N VAL A 807 -28.25 59.10 42.11
CA VAL A 807 -28.57 58.30 40.92
C VAL A 807 -27.96 58.88 39.66
N GLY A 808 -28.03 60.19 39.49
CA GLY A 808 -27.39 60.89 38.37
C GLY A 808 -25.89 60.62 38.31
N GLN A 809 -25.20 60.71 39.45
CA GLN A 809 -23.78 60.37 39.53
C GLN A 809 -23.50 58.90 39.19
N ALA A 810 -24.30 57.97 39.69
CA ALA A 810 -24.16 56.54 39.40
C ALA A 810 -24.37 56.23 37.92
N LEU A 811 -25.36 56.85 37.30
CA LEU A 811 -25.67 56.72 35.87
C LEU A 811 -24.72 57.56 34.97
N GLY A 812 -23.96 58.49 35.55
CA GLY A 812 -22.99 59.33 34.83
C GLY A 812 -23.60 60.57 34.18
N ALA A 813 -24.77 60.99 34.66
CA ALA A 813 -25.45 62.22 34.27
C ALA A 813 -24.96 63.43 35.09
N ASP A 814 -24.95 64.60 34.46
CA ASP A 814 -24.76 65.88 35.16
C ASP A 814 -26.12 66.39 35.69
N ILE A 815 -26.18 66.66 36.99
CA ILE A 815 -27.40 67.07 37.69
C ILE A 815 -27.24 68.51 38.16
N GLN A 816 -28.02 69.41 37.56
CA GLN A 816 -28.02 70.84 37.88
C GLN A 816 -29.33 71.22 38.58
N TRP A 817 -29.23 71.93 39.70
CA TRP A 817 -30.37 72.42 40.47
C TRP A 817 -30.46 73.95 40.34
N ASP A 818 -31.62 74.45 39.93
CA ASP A 818 -31.95 75.88 39.95
C ASP A 818 -32.95 76.15 41.09
N ALA A 819 -32.46 76.83 42.14
CA ALA A 819 -33.26 77.16 43.31
C ALA A 819 -34.36 78.20 43.04
N THR A 820 -34.15 79.11 42.09
CA THR A 820 -35.12 80.18 41.75
C THR A 820 -36.26 79.61 40.92
N ALA A 821 -35.92 78.80 39.92
CA ALA A 821 -36.90 78.17 39.04
C ALA A 821 -37.55 76.90 39.66
N GLN A 822 -36.96 76.37 40.73
CA GLN A 822 -37.33 75.09 41.35
C GLN A 822 -37.28 73.95 40.33
N THR A 823 -36.19 73.87 39.57
CA THR A 823 -36.00 72.88 38.51
C THR A 823 -34.72 72.05 38.67
N VAL A 824 -34.81 70.77 38.30
CA VAL A 824 -33.69 69.86 38.15
C VAL A 824 -33.44 69.64 36.67
N THR A 825 -32.24 69.96 36.19
CA THR A 825 -31.77 69.63 34.85
C THR A 825 -30.87 68.41 34.90
N VAL A 826 -31.13 67.44 34.03
CA VAL A 826 -30.40 66.18 33.89
C VAL A 826 -29.78 66.15 32.49
N LYS A 827 -28.46 65.97 32.38
CA LYS A 827 -27.70 66.02 31.11
C LYS A 827 -26.76 64.83 30.93
#